data_AF-A0A955W0N6-F1
#
_entry.id   AF-A0A955W0N6-F1
#
_cell.length_a   1.000
_cell.length_b   1.000
_cell.length_c   1.000
_cell.angle_alpha   90.00
_cell.angle_beta   90.00
_cell.angle_gamma   90.00
#
_symmetry.space_group_name_H-M   'P 1'
#
loop_
_entity.id
_entity.type
_entity.pdbx_description
1 polymer ?
#
loop_
_entity_poly.entity_id
_entity_poly.type
_entity_poly.pdbx_seq_one_letter_code
_entity_poly.pdbx_strand_id
1 'polypeptide(L)'
;MLNKAQLKYYRAASWTSEAELQAFADDVQPLSAADVQRLLEPLLDRTLRSDPAHRLRCEAFERLAAPVNDRELFVRYAVALRDGDDLLRATVASLMPRVNHVAGHTALAQVLGSPDEGARRHAAKLLDQLGGAPALNALTQLARVEGYAGRAEAMDVMVPKGRHHALPLLEAVAQCGNARERARAIRWLGDASLFPDKTHRRQAAGLVAHCLNDPHERVVAEAARALAQLVGEGTFYQYAGPLEGSPSATVRRAYVQSLAAYRTRATFNHLGRILRTQTDDLRIAAIDALEAMAVDDILPLLVEALSDPRQVVRNRAVEAVRHVARDSNIDIARTVLWLLKSHDVNVRRMAAELASEIKGSTDSLIPRLLRHLRDEDWWVRERVTDALVELAGKSLTKHVLVYLRDDADVVRRYAVGALRRVKDPRSLEPLMHVALNDPDWWTREDAVATIAELGDPRAIPFIFDVLAKDAELRFACVQALREVRATEAAPQIVLLLDDERAEVRRAAVEFFYALDLRQYIDALVPLSADPEPSVRDAVARLVADWNITTNQAEQAASLTLLERLLVRVQETHADDLILSSGQRPYIKRQGRIYPIADAALAHDDLVRMIYATLDPAQRASLDARVEVDYSHQVKSHGLRFRGNVFRQLTGLAAVYRIVRSGALALDELGVPESVKGFAHLRNGLVLVGGPTGSGKSTTLAALIDHINRNTSRHIVTLEDPIETVHVCQRSLVNQREIGTDTASFPTALRSTLRQDPDVILVGEMRDLDTIGFAVAAAETGHLVFGTVHTVSVDTTVDRLLGVFPPGKRPQIRSMLSETLRAIICQHLLRAKEPTDPRVLAVEVLINDDAVANLIRKDKCFQLPTVLTTARDKGMQSMDQHLVDLVRAGRVSPDEAYMKANDKNQFSSLLEGSAQPGADSGQRSGAHRTPNPTPDARA
;
A
#
# COMPACT_ATOMS: atom_id res chain seq x y z
N MET A 1 -68.09 9.32 2.97
CA MET A 1 -67.76 8.02 3.62
C MET A 1 -67.38 7.06 2.52
N LEU A 2 -66.17 6.50 2.63
CA LEU A 2 -65.62 5.55 1.67
C LEU A 2 -66.49 4.29 1.65
N ASN A 3 -67.04 3.95 0.48
CA ASN A 3 -67.94 2.80 0.36
C ASN A 3 -67.17 1.48 0.18
N LYS A 4 -67.85 0.33 0.35
CA LYS A 4 -67.21 -0.99 0.28
C LYS A 4 -66.59 -1.31 -1.10
N ALA A 5 -67.17 -0.78 -2.18
CA ALA A 5 -66.66 -1.02 -3.53
C ALA A 5 -65.34 -0.27 -3.77
N GLN A 6 -65.26 1.00 -3.34
CA GLN A 6 -64.06 1.83 -3.40
C GLN A 6 -62.92 1.24 -2.55
N LEU A 7 -63.21 0.75 -1.33
CA LEU A 7 -62.19 0.10 -0.49
C LEU A 7 -61.67 -1.21 -1.10
N LYS A 8 -62.55 -1.99 -1.77
CA LYS A 8 -62.13 -3.21 -2.49
C LYS A 8 -61.24 -2.87 -3.69
N TYR A 9 -61.57 -1.81 -4.42
CA TYR A 9 -60.76 -1.31 -5.54
C TYR A 9 -59.37 -0.83 -5.06
N TYR A 10 -59.33 -0.06 -3.98
CA TYR A 10 -58.06 0.34 -3.34
C TYR A 10 -57.22 -0.86 -2.88
N ARG A 11 -57.85 -1.87 -2.26
CA ARG A 11 -57.16 -3.10 -1.83
C ARG A 11 -56.56 -3.87 -3.01
N ALA A 12 -57.27 -3.93 -4.14
CA ALA A 12 -56.79 -4.58 -5.35
C ALA A 12 -55.64 -3.83 -6.03
N ALA A 13 -55.58 -2.51 -5.89
CA ALA A 13 -54.54 -1.64 -6.44
C ALA A 13 -54.27 -1.85 -7.94
N SER A 14 -55.35 -2.01 -8.71
CA SER A 14 -55.32 -2.34 -10.13
C SER A 14 -55.15 -1.10 -11.05
N TRP A 15 -54.46 -0.06 -10.58
CA TRP A 15 -54.18 1.13 -11.39
C TRP A 15 -53.00 0.86 -12.32
N THR A 16 -53.18 1.13 -13.60
CA THR A 16 -52.17 0.93 -14.65
C THR A 16 -51.48 2.23 -15.07
N SER A 17 -52.05 3.39 -14.69
CA SER A 17 -51.47 4.71 -14.94
C SER A 17 -51.72 5.69 -13.79
N GLU A 18 -50.90 6.74 -13.72
CA GLU A 18 -51.05 7.82 -12.74
C GLU A 18 -52.38 8.58 -12.89
N ALA A 19 -52.90 8.68 -14.12
CA ALA A 19 -54.20 9.28 -14.40
C ALA A 19 -55.37 8.47 -13.79
N GLU A 20 -55.28 7.13 -13.79
CA GLU A 20 -56.29 6.28 -13.15
C GLU A 20 -56.30 6.41 -11.63
N LEU A 21 -55.11 6.56 -11.02
CA LEU A 21 -55.01 6.83 -9.59
C LEU A 21 -55.57 8.21 -9.24
N GLN A 22 -55.31 9.21 -10.08
CA GLN A 22 -55.86 10.56 -9.89
C GLN A 22 -57.38 10.59 -10.02
N ALA A 23 -57.94 9.92 -11.03
CA ALA A 23 -59.39 9.80 -11.18
C ALA A 23 -60.05 9.10 -9.98
N PHE A 24 -59.40 8.07 -9.43
CA PHE A 24 -59.86 7.43 -8.20
C PHE A 24 -59.79 8.38 -7.00
N ALA A 25 -58.70 9.15 -6.87
CA ALA A 25 -58.53 10.10 -5.78
C ALA A 25 -59.60 11.21 -5.80
N ASP A 26 -59.94 11.71 -7.00
CA ASP A 26 -60.99 12.72 -7.18
C ASP A 26 -62.39 12.15 -6.85
N ASP A 27 -62.65 10.87 -7.14
CA ASP A 27 -63.93 10.18 -6.83
C ASP A 27 -64.15 9.94 -5.32
N VAL A 28 -63.08 9.63 -4.58
CA VAL A 28 -63.20 9.30 -3.15
C VAL A 28 -63.09 10.50 -2.21
N GLN A 29 -62.63 11.66 -2.70
CA GLN A 29 -62.50 12.87 -1.90
C GLN A 29 -63.85 13.63 -1.76
N PRO A 30 -64.10 14.28 -0.60
CA PRO A 30 -63.26 14.39 0.59
C PRO A 30 -63.35 13.18 1.53
N LEU A 31 -62.22 12.82 2.16
CA LEU A 31 -62.10 11.71 3.13
C LEU A 31 -62.14 12.19 4.58
N SER A 32 -62.78 11.43 5.46
CA SER A 32 -62.70 11.63 6.92
C SER A 32 -61.51 10.88 7.54
N ALA A 33 -61.10 11.21 8.77
CA ALA A 33 -60.07 10.46 9.50
C ALA A 33 -60.41 8.96 9.65
N ALA A 34 -61.69 8.64 9.84
CA ALA A 34 -62.17 7.27 9.87
C ALA A 34 -62.00 6.55 8.52
N ASP A 35 -62.15 7.26 7.40
CA ASP A 35 -61.92 6.70 6.07
C ASP A 35 -60.42 6.47 5.82
N VAL A 36 -59.54 7.39 6.24
CA VAL A 36 -58.07 7.21 6.18
C VAL A 36 -57.61 6.02 7.03
N GLN A 37 -58.21 5.82 8.21
CA GLN A 37 -57.90 4.64 9.03
C GLN A 37 -58.26 3.34 8.29
N ARG A 38 -59.40 3.28 7.58
CA ARG A 38 -59.77 2.12 6.77
C ARG A 38 -58.81 1.88 5.59
N LEU A 39 -58.26 2.93 5.00
CA LEU A 39 -57.25 2.83 3.93
C LEU A 39 -55.87 2.36 4.44
N LEU A 40 -55.57 2.56 5.74
CA LEU A 40 -54.34 2.10 6.37
C LEU A 40 -54.37 0.59 6.69
N GLU A 41 -55.54 0.02 6.96
CA GLU A 41 -55.68 -1.40 7.33
C GLU A 41 -55.09 -2.39 6.30
N PRO A 42 -55.33 -2.26 4.98
CA PRO A 42 -54.70 -3.13 3.98
C PRO A 42 -53.17 -3.05 3.93
N LEU A 43 -52.58 -1.91 4.31
CA LEU A 43 -51.12 -1.74 4.33
C LEU A 43 -50.46 -2.44 5.52
N LEU A 44 -51.21 -2.63 6.60
CA LEU A 44 -50.75 -3.34 7.79
C LEU A 44 -50.88 -4.86 7.64
N ASP A 45 -51.72 -5.34 6.73
CA ASP A 45 -51.91 -6.76 6.42
C ASP A 45 -50.62 -7.39 5.88
N ARG A 46 -50.04 -8.32 6.65
CA ARG A 46 -48.79 -8.99 6.29
C ARG A 46 -48.88 -9.78 4.99
N THR A 47 -50.07 -10.27 4.62
CA THR A 47 -50.26 -11.06 3.38
C THR A 47 -50.14 -10.21 2.13
N LEU A 48 -50.42 -8.91 2.25
CA LEU A 48 -50.42 -7.97 1.12
C LEU A 48 -49.06 -7.27 0.93
N ARG A 49 -48.12 -7.40 1.87
CA ARG A 49 -46.79 -6.76 1.80
C ARG A 49 -45.88 -7.35 0.72
N SER A 50 -46.04 -8.64 0.42
CA SER A 50 -45.29 -9.35 -0.64
C SER A 50 -45.91 -9.15 -2.03
N ASP A 51 -47.03 -8.45 -2.13
CA ASP A 51 -47.71 -8.17 -3.38
C ASP A 51 -46.94 -7.10 -4.18
N PRO A 52 -46.66 -7.31 -5.49
CA PRO A 52 -46.09 -6.28 -6.36
C PRO A 52 -46.84 -4.95 -6.32
N ALA A 53 -48.16 -4.98 -6.05
CA ALA A 53 -49.00 -3.79 -5.96
C ALA A 53 -48.91 -3.05 -4.61
N HIS A 54 -48.16 -3.57 -3.61
CA HIS A 54 -48.01 -2.92 -2.30
C HIS A 54 -47.37 -1.53 -2.39
N ARG A 55 -46.45 -1.34 -3.34
CA ARG A 55 -45.85 -0.02 -3.60
C ARG A 55 -46.90 0.99 -4.08
N LEU A 56 -47.72 0.58 -5.04
CA LEU A 56 -48.82 1.42 -5.56
C LEU A 56 -49.83 1.76 -4.45
N ARG A 57 -50.12 0.81 -3.53
CA ARG A 57 -50.99 1.10 -2.38
C ARG A 57 -50.40 2.14 -1.44
N CYS A 58 -49.09 2.08 -1.16
CA CYS A 58 -48.43 3.07 -0.30
C CYS A 58 -48.43 4.47 -0.95
N GLU A 59 -48.13 4.55 -2.26
CA GLU A 59 -48.19 5.81 -3.01
C GLU A 59 -49.62 6.38 -3.08
N ALA A 60 -50.61 5.53 -3.34
CA ALA A 60 -52.02 5.90 -3.31
C ALA A 60 -52.44 6.39 -1.91
N PHE A 61 -52.00 5.70 -0.85
CA PHE A 61 -52.26 6.10 0.52
C PHE A 61 -51.68 7.47 0.84
N GLU A 62 -50.43 7.73 0.47
CA GLU A 62 -49.77 9.02 0.68
C GLU A 62 -50.60 10.16 0.07
N ARG A 63 -51.02 9.98 -1.19
CA ARG A 63 -51.81 10.97 -1.93
C ARG A 63 -53.19 11.19 -1.32
N LEU A 64 -53.88 10.11 -0.94
CA LEU A 64 -55.24 10.18 -0.39
C LEU A 64 -55.27 10.71 1.05
N ALA A 65 -54.26 10.38 1.85
CA ALA A 65 -54.16 10.79 3.25
C ALA A 65 -53.58 12.21 3.41
N ALA A 66 -52.73 12.67 2.48
CA ALA A 66 -52.10 13.98 2.53
C ALA A 66 -53.06 15.16 2.81
N PRO A 67 -54.26 15.26 2.20
CA PRO A 67 -55.18 16.37 2.45
C PRO A 67 -55.84 16.35 3.84
N VAL A 68 -55.77 15.23 4.57
CA VAL A 68 -56.50 15.02 5.84
C VAL A 68 -55.61 15.38 7.04
N ASN A 69 -55.84 16.57 7.61
CA ASN A 69 -55.08 17.08 8.76
C ASN A 69 -55.80 16.83 10.10
N ASP A 70 -56.05 15.56 10.44
CA ASP A 70 -56.70 15.18 11.71
C ASP A 70 -55.70 14.62 12.73
N ARG A 71 -55.69 15.19 13.94
CA ARG A 71 -54.78 14.81 15.04
C ARG A 71 -55.01 13.39 15.57
N GLU A 72 -56.21 12.84 15.40
CA GLU A 72 -56.51 11.46 15.83
C GLU A 72 -55.70 10.41 15.05
N LEU A 73 -55.25 10.75 13.83
CA LEU A 73 -54.44 9.87 12.99
C LEU A 73 -53.02 9.67 13.52
N PHE A 74 -52.49 10.58 14.34
CA PHE A 74 -51.10 10.52 14.79
C PHE A 74 -50.75 9.22 15.53
N VAL A 75 -51.63 8.78 16.45
CA VAL A 75 -51.40 7.54 17.21
C VAL A 75 -51.51 6.31 16.30
N ARG A 76 -52.42 6.33 15.32
CA ARG A 76 -52.57 5.25 14.33
C ARG A 76 -51.33 5.15 13.44
N TYR A 77 -50.76 6.28 13.05
CA TYR A 77 -49.52 6.36 12.31
C TYR A 77 -48.32 5.87 13.13
N ALA A 78 -48.24 6.19 14.41
CA ALA A 78 -47.22 5.63 15.30
C ALA A 78 -47.31 4.10 15.41
N VAL A 79 -48.52 3.53 15.49
CA VAL A 79 -48.72 2.06 15.45
C VAL A 79 -48.28 1.49 14.09
N ALA A 80 -48.60 2.16 12.98
CA ALA A 80 -48.18 1.73 11.66
C ALA A 80 -46.66 1.80 11.45
N LEU A 81 -45.97 2.76 12.05
CA LEU A 81 -44.50 2.79 12.07
C LEU A 81 -43.90 1.58 12.78
N ARG A 82 -44.50 1.15 13.89
CA ARG A 82 -44.05 -0.03 14.64
C ARG A 82 -44.27 -1.31 13.86
N ASP A 83 -45.47 -1.49 13.32
CA ASP A 83 -45.93 -2.79 12.80
C ASP A 83 -45.74 -2.93 11.27
N GLY A 84 -45.53 -1.83 10.56
CA GLY A 84 -45.35 -1.76 9.09
C GLY A 84 -44.00 -2.24 8.59
N ASP A 85 -43.88 -2.39 7.26
CA ASP A 85 -42.62 -2.56 6.54
C ASP A 85 -41.96 -1.20 6.24
N ASP A 86 -40.72 -1.21 5.73
CA ASP A 86 -39.95 0.02 5.49
C ASP A 86 -40.65 1.01 4.54
N LEU A 87 -41.38 0.51 3.54
CA LEU A 87 -42.11 1.37 2.62
C LEU A 87 -43.29 2.08 3.30
N LEU A 88 -44.09 1.35 4.08
CA LEU A 88 -45.16 1.94 4.88
C LEU A 88 -44.60 2.91 5.92
N ARG A 89 -43.45 2.57 6.54
CA ARG A 89 -42.80 3.45 7.53
C ARG A 89 -42.39 4.78 6.90
N ALA A 90 -41.77 4.77 5.72
CA ALA A 90 -41.41 5.98 5.00
C ALA A 90 -42.64 6.82 4.65
N THR A 91 -43.69 6.16 4.14
CA THR A 91 -44.96 6.79 3.75
C THR A 91 -45.64 7.46 4.94
N VAL A 92 -45.78 6.74 6.06
CA VAL A 92 -46.43 7.29 7.26
C VAL A 92 -45.57 8.38 7.90
N ALA A 93 -44.24 8.24 7.88
CA ALA A 93 -43.33 9.26 8.39
C ALA A 93 -43.41 10.59 7.62
N SER A 94 -43.68 10.58 6.30
CA SER A 94 -43.86 11.82 5.53
C SER A 94 -45.16 12.56 5.91
N LEU A 95 -46.20 11.82 6.30
CA LEU A 95 -47.51 12.35 6.67
C LEU A 95 -47.61 12.83 8.12
N MET A 96 -46.88 12.20 9.05
CA MET A 96 -46.99 12.47 10.50
C MET A 96 -46.79 13.94 10.92
N PRO A 97 -45.88 14.74 10.33
CA PRO A 97 -45.75 16.16 10.66
C PRO A 97 -47.04 16.96 10.43
N ARG A 98 -47.88 16.56 9.47
CA ARG A 98 -49.14 17.25 9.11
C ARG A 98 -50.25 17.02 10.13
N VAL A 99 -50.21 15.87 10.81
CA VAL A 99 -51.18 15.45 11.83
C VAL A 99 -50.60 15.54 13.25
N ASN A 100 -49.58 16.38 13.46
CA ASN A 100 -48.84 16.44 14.73
C ASN A 100 -49.76 16.61 15.94
N HIS A 101 -49.63 15.69 16.90
CA HIS A 101 -50.39 15.70 18.14
C HIS A 101 -49.47 15.46 19.33
N VAL A 102 -49.33 16.47 20.19
CA VAL A 102 -48.41 16.46 21.34
C VAL A 102 -48.69 15.30 22.30
N ALA A 103 -49.96 15.00 22.59
CA ALA A 103 -50.31 13.86 23.46
C ALA A 103 -50.00 12.50 22.80
N GLY A 104 -49.80 12.46 21.47
CA GLY A 104 -49.38 11.29 20.73
C GLY A 104 -47.88 11.03 20.75
N HIS A 105 -47.04 11.98 21.19
CA HIS A 105 -45.57 11.82 21.22
C HIS A 105 -45.12 10.64 22.10
N THR A 106 -45.90 10.30 23.14
CA THR A 106 -45.66 9.09 23.96
C THR A 106 -45.74 7.81 23.13
N ALA A 107 -46.68 7.73 22.18
CA ALA A 107 -46.79 6.57 21.29
C ALA A 107 -45.56 6.46 20.38
N LEU A 108 -45.05 7.59 19.87
CA LEU A 108 -43.83 7.63 19.07
C LEU A 108 -42.58 7.23 19.88
N ALA A 109 -42.50 7.65 21.15
CA ALA A 109 -41.45 7.23 22.08
C ALA A 109 -41.49 5.71 22.36
N GLN A 110 -42.68 5.10 22.38
CA GLN A 110 -42.81 3.64 22.49
C GLN A 110 -42.31 2.91 21.23
N VAL A 111 -42.42 3.50 20.03
CA VAL A 111 -41.88 2.90 18.79
C VAL A 111 -40.36 2.78 18.84
N LEU A 112 -39.66 3.70 19.50
CA LEU A 112 -38.22 3.57 19.74
C LEU A 112 -37.83 2.32 20.56
N GLY A 113 -38.78 1.73 21.31
CA GLY A 113 -38.57 0.45 22.00
C GLY A 113 -38.72 -0.78 21.11
N SER A 114 -39.04 -0.62 19.82
CA SER A 114 -39.22 -1.73 18.89
C SER A 114 -37.91 -2.52 18.69
N PRO A 115 -37.95 -3.86 18.59
CA PRO A 115 -36.78 -4.64 18.21
C PRO A 115 -36.31 -4.33 16.78
N ASP A 116 -37.20 -3.83 15.94
CA ASP A 116 -36.90 -3.47 14.55
C ASP A 116 -36.14 -2.14 14.45
N GLU A 117 -34.94 -2.18 13.87
CA GLU A 117 -34.08 -1.01 13.72
C GLU A 117 -34.64 0.04 12.74
N GLY A 118 -35.34 -0.37 11.68
CA GLY A 118 -35.99 0.53 10.73
C GLY A 118 -37.09 1.35 11.41
N ALA A 119 -37.91 0.70 12.23
CA ALA A 119 -38.92 1.38 13.05
C ALA A 119 -38.28 2.39 14.01
N ARG A 120 -37.18 2.01 14.69
CA ARG A 120 -36.45 2.94 15.58
C ARG A 120 -35.88 4.13 14.82
N ARG A 121 -35.29 3.91 13.64
CA ARG A 121 -34.69 4.97 12.81
C ARG A 121 -35.73 6.01 12.36
N HIS A 122 -36.89 5.58 11.87
CA HIS A 122 -37.96 6.49 11.50
C HIS A 122 -38.54 7.22 12.71
N ALA A 123 -38.74 6.52 13.83
CA ALA A 123 -39.21 7.14 15.07
C ALA A 123 -38.21 8.18 15.62
N ALA A 124 -36.90 7.89 15.59
CA ALA A 124 -35.85 8.82 15.98
C ALA A 124 -35.88 10.09 15.12
N LYS A 125 -35.96 9.95 13.79
CA LYS A 125 -36.05 11.08 12.86
C LYS A 125 -37.29 11.94 13.12
N LEU A 126 -38.44 11.32 13.41
CA LEU A 126 -39.67 12.05 13.71
C LEU A 126 -39.62 12.74 15.08
N LEU A 127 -38.99 12.13 16.08
CA LEU A 127 -38.72 12.79 17.36
C LEU A 127 -37.74 13.94 17.20
N ASP A 128 -36.78 13.81 16.28
CA ASP A 128 -35.88 14.91 15.90
C ASP A 128 -36.59 16.00 15.06
N GLN A 129 -37.80 15.78 14.57
CA GLN A 129 -38.56 16.83 13.89
C GLN A 129 -39.62 17.45 14.79
N LEU A 130 -40.33 16.62 15.57
CA LEU A 130 -41.55 16.97 16.28
C LEU A 130 -41.39 16.94 17.81
N GLY A 131 -40.37 16.25 18.32
CA GLY A 131 -40.19 15.98 19.74
C GLY A 131 -39.96 17.25 20.57
N GLY A 132 -40.62 17.31 21.72
CA GLY A 132 -40.50 18.37 22.72
C GLY A 132 -40.48 17.82 24.15
N ALA A 133 -40.83 18.64 25.14
CA ALA A 133 -40.82 18.25 26.55
C ALA A 133 -41.67 16.99 26.88
N PRO A 134 -42.87 16.79 26.30
CA PRO A 134 -43.64 15.56 26.54
C PRO A 134 -42.95 14.29 26.02
N ALA A 135 -42.29 14.38 24.87
CA ALA A 135 -41.49 13.27 24.33
C ALA A 135 -40.29 12.97 25.23
N LEU A 136 -39.60 14.00 25.73
CA LEU A 136 -38.47 13.85 26.65
C LEU A 136 -38.91 13.17 27.96
N ASN A 137 -40.03 13.60 28.53
CA ASN A 137 -40.58 12.99 29.74
C ASN A 137 -40.96 11.52 29.52
N ALA A 138 -41.60 11.21 28.40
CA ALA A 138 -41.95 9.83 28.04
C ALA A 138 -40.70 8.96 27.87
N LEU A 139 -39.68 9.44 27.13
CA LEU A 139 -38.42 8.73 26.93
C LEU A 139 -37.63 8.56 28.23
N THR A 140 -37.70 9.53 29.14
CA THR A 140 -37.07 9.41 30.47
C THR A 140 -37.68 8.26 31.27
N GLN A 141 -39.02 8.11 31.25
CA GLN A 141 -39.68 7.00 31.92
C GLN A 141 -39.38 5.65 31.24
N LEU A 142 -39.40 5.62 29.91
CA LEU A 142 -39.07 4.40 29.14
C LEU A 142 -37.61 3.98 29.31
N ALA A 143 -36.68 4.94 29.42
CA ALA A 143 -35.28 4.68 29.72
C ALA A 143 -35.05 4.16 31.15
N ARG A 144 -36.06 4.09 32.01
CA ARG A 144 -35.96 3.36 33.30
C ARG A 144 -36.39 1.90 33.18
N VAL A 145 -37.12 1.56 32.13
CA VAL A 145 -37.59 0.19 31.89
C VAL A 145 -36.43 -0.71 31.48
N GLU A 146 -36.26 -1.81 32.20
CA GLU A 146 -35.23 -2.81 31.90
C GLU A 146 -35.41 -3.36 30.48
N GLY A 147 -34.32 -3.46 29.72
CA GLY A 147 -34.35 -3.98 28.34
C GLY A 147 -34.93 -3.04 27.27
N TYR A 148 -35.22 -1.77 27.59
CA TYR A 148 -35.62 -0.80 26.57
C TYR A 148 -34.50 -0.57 25.54
N ALA A 149 -34.72 -1.02 24.30
CA ALA A 149 -33.72 -0.99 23.23
C ALA A 149 -33.38 0.43 22.74
N GLY A 150 -34.32 1.37 22.80
CA GLY A 150 -34.20 2.71 22.21
C GLY A 150 -33.41 3.74 23.02
N ARG A 151 -32.63 3.33 24.04
CA ARG A 151 -31.90 4.26 24.93
C ARG A 151 -30.88 5.12 24.16
N ALA A 152 -30.18 4.51 23.20
CA ALA A 152 -29.15 5.19 22.43
C ALA A 152 -29.76 6.28 21.53
N GLU A 153 -30.77 5.91 20.75
CA GLU A 153 -31.51 6.81 19.85
C GLU A 153 -32.21 7.92 20.64
N ALA A 154 -32.77 7.61 21.81
CA ALA A 154 -33.39 8.60 22.69
C ALA A 154 -32.38 9.68 23.14
N MET A 155 -31.17 9.29 23.54
CA MET A 155 -30.13 10.24 23.91
C MET A 155 -29.69 11.10 22.72
N ASP A 156 -29.43 10.47 21.57
CA ASP A 156 -28.94 11.17 20.38
C ASP A 156 -29.91 12.24 19.87
N VAL A 157 -31.21 11.98 19.97
CA VAL A 157 -32.24 12.91 19.52
C VAL A 157 -32.55 13.97 20.57
N MET A 158 -32.69 13.57 21.84
CA MET A 158 -33.24 14.47 22.86
C MET A 158 -32.20 15.30 23.59
N VAL A 159 -30.95 14.83 23.72
CA VAL A 159 -29.91 15.54 24.49
C VAL A 159 -29.49 16.85 23.80
N PRO A 160 -29.20 16.88 22.48
CA PRO A 160 -28.80 18.13 21.81
C PRO A 160 -29.87 19.23 21.91
N LYS A 161 -31.15 18.85 21.89
CA LYS A 161 -32.30 19.77 21.95
C LYS A 161 -32.68 20.17 23.36
N GLY A 162 -32.76 19.18 24.26
CA GLY A 162 -33.17 19.37 25.64
C GLY A 162 -32.10 20.03 26.50
N ARG A 163 -30.81 19.90 26.13
CA ARG A 163 -29.67 20.41 26.91
C ARG A 163 -29.80 20.00 28.38
N HIS A 164 -29.73 20.94 29.31
CA HIS A 164 -29.93 20.70 30.75
C HIS A 164 -31.27 20.02 31.11
N HIS A 165 -32.35 20.19 30.32
CA HIS A 165 -33.61 19.48 30.58
C HIS A 165 -33.51 17.96 30.33
N ALA A 166 -32.51 17.50 29.56
CA ALA A 166 -32.28 16.08 29.30
C ALA A 166 -31.48 15.37 30.42
N LEU A 167 -31.10 16.08 31.47
CA LEU A 167 -30.34 15.50 32.59
C LEU A 167 -31.05 14.30 33.25
N PRO A 168 -32.38 14.30 33.49
CA PRO A 168 -33.10 13.13 34.02
C PRO A 168 -33.05 11.91 33.09
N LEU A 169 -33.01 12.12 31.76
CA LEU A 169 -32.85 11.04 30.79
C LEU A 169 -31.44 10.45 30.88
N LEU A 170 -30.42 11.30 30.92
CA LEU A 170 -29.02 10.87 31.06
C LEU A 170 -28.79 10.12 32.38
N GLU A 171 -29.40 10.58 33.47
CA GLU A 171 -29.39 9.88 34.76
C GLU A 171 -30.03 8.48 34.66
N ALA A 172 -31.21 8.38 34.04
CA ALA A 172 -31.89 7.10 33.85
C ALA A 172 -31.06 6.11 33.03
N VAL A 173 -30.38 6.58 31.98
CA VAL A 173 -29.50 5.74 31.16
C VAL A 173 -28.22 5.37 31.91
N ALA A 174 -27.62 6.30 32.65
CA ALA A 174 -26.44 6.03 33.46
C ALA A 174 -26.70 5.01 34.57
N GLN A 175 -27.92 4.91 35.10
CA GLN A 175 -28.28 3.94 36.14
C GLN A 175 -28.71 2.59 35.57
N CYS A 176 -29.57 2.57 34.54
CA CYS A 176 -30.24 1.35 34.08
C CYS A 176 -29.74 0.82 32.72
N GLY A 177 -28.85 1.54 32.03
CA GLY A 177 -28.33 1.14 30.73
C GLY A 177 -27.26 0.05 30.82
N ASN A 178 -27.00 -0.60 29.69
CA ASN A 178 -25.84 -1.47 29.54
C ASN A 178 -24.53 -0.65 29.51
N ALA A 179 -23.37 -1.30 29.62
CA ALA A 179 -22.09 -0.61 29.71
C ALA A 179 -21.81 0.37 28.53
N ARG A 180 -22.29 0.08 27.32
CA ARG A 180 -22.11 0.96 26.14
C ARG A 180 -23.02 2.18 26.23
N GLU A 181 -24.27 2.00 26.65
CA GLU A 181 -25.24 3.07 26.87
C GLU A 181 -24.81 3.99 28.01
N ARG A 182 -24.34 3.43 29.13
CA ARG A 182 -23.82 4.20 30.27
C ARG A 182 -22.63 5.06 29.87
N ALA A 183 -21.65 4.47 29.18
CA ALA A 183 -20.50 5.22 28.65
C ALA A 183 -20.93 6.35 27.70
N ARG A 184 -21.96 6.12 26.88
CA ARG A 184 -22.53 7.15 26.00
C ARG A 184 -23.22 8.27 26.77
N ALA A 185 -24.01 7.94 27.80
CA ALA A 185 -24.64 8.93 28.68
C ALA A 185 -23.61 9.78 29.43
N ILE A 186 -22.51 9.17 29.90
CA ILE A 186 -21.43 9.86 30.60
C ILE A 186 -20.70 10.85 29.69
N ARG A 187 -20.47 10.50 28.41
CA ARG A 187 -19.90 11.45 27.45
C ARG A 187 -20.78 12.68 27.26
N TRP A 188 -22.10 12.49 27.18
CA TRP A 188 -23.05 13.62 27.15
C TRP A 188 -23.02 14.43 28.45
N LEU A 189 -22.95 13.77 29.61
CA LEU A 189 -22.84 14.45 30.90
C LEU A 189 -21.55 15.27 31.04
N GLY A 190 -20.45 14.83 30.41
CA GLY A 190 -19.16 15.51 30.41
C GLY A 190 -19.10 16.77 29.53
N ASP A 191 -20.06 16.98 28.62
CA ASP A 191 -20.10 18.16 27.78
C ASP A 191 -20.62 19.38 28.56
N ALA A 192 -19.69 20.21 29.05
CA ALA A 192 -20.00 21.41 29.82
C ALA A 192 -20.86 22.42 29.05
N SER A 193 -20.89 22.38 27.71
CA SER A 193 -21.69 23.30 26.88
C SER A 193 -23.20 23.08 27.02
N LEU A 194 -23.61 21.86 27.40
CA LEU A 194 -25.02 21.51 27.63
C LEU A 194 -25.57 22.06 28.95
N PHE A 195 -24.70 22.43 29.87
CA PHE A 195 -25.04 22.82 31.25
C PHE A 195 -24.54 24.24 31.56
N PRO A 196 -25.27 25.29 31.16
CA PRO A 196 -24.82 26.67 31.37
C PRO A 196 -24.71 27.03 32.87
N ASP A 197 -25.62 26.53 33.70
CA ASP A 197 -25.65 26.87 35.14
C ASP A 197 -24.72 25.99 35.98
N LYS A 198 -24.13 26.60 37.02
CA LYS A 198 -23.30 25.89 38.01
C LYS A 198 -24.05 24.78 38.73
N THR A 199 -25.36 24.93 38.95
CA THR A 199 -26.19 23.92 39.62
C THR A 199 -26.30 22.64 38.79
N HIS A 200 -26.64 22.78 37.49
CA HIS A 200 -26.75 21.65 36.57
C HIS A 200 -25.40 20.96 36.35
N ARG A 201 -24.29 21.72 36.26
CA ARG A 201 -22.94 21.13 36.19
C ARG A 201 -22.57 20.34 37.44
N ARG A 202 -22.92 20.83 38.62
CA ARG A 202 -22.70 20.08 39.89
C ARG A 202 -23.51 18.80 39.92
N GLN A 203 -24.75 18.83 39.43
CA GLN A 203 -25.58 17.65 39.35
C GLN A 203 -25.01 16.62 38.36
N ALA A 204 -24.59 17.06 37.17
CA ALA A 204 -23.92 16.21 36.19
C ALA A 204 -22.61 15.61 36.75
N ALA A 205 -21.79 16.42 37.42
CA ALA A 205 -20.56 15.96 38.07
C ALA A 205 -20.84 14.92 39.16
N GLY A 206 -21.90 15.10 39.96
CA GLY A 206 -22.31 14.12 40.97
C GLY A 206 -22.71 12.77 40.36
N LEU A 207 -23.44 12.79 39.24
CA LEU A 207 -23.79 11.58 38.49
C LEU A 207 -22.56 10.88 37.92
N VAL A 208 -21.66 11.64 37.28
CA VAL A 208 -20.42 11.10 36.71
C VAL A 208 -19.51 10.54 37.81
N ALA A 209 -19.40 11.20 38.95
CA ALA A 209 -18.60 10.73 40.09
C ALA A 209 -19.11 9.39 40.64
N HIS A 210 -20.42 9.15 40.64
CA HIS A 210 -20.97 7.85 41.03
C HIS A 210 -20.52 6.72 40.07
N CYS A 211 -20.44 7.02 38.77
CA CYS A 211 -19.99 6.08 37.74
C CYS A 211 -18.50 5.71 37.81
N LEU A 212 -17.69 6.40 38.63
CA LEU A 212 -16.28 6.00 38.86
C LEU A 212 -16.16 4.65 39.57
N ASN A 213 -17.20 4.21 40.28
CA ASN A 213 -17.25 2.92 40.97
C ASN A 213 -17.98 1.82 40.15
N ASP A 214 -18.21 2.05 38.86
CA ASP A 214 -18.88 1.08 37.98
C ASP A 214 -18.02 -0.19 37.79
N PRO A 215 -18.62 -1.40 37.76
CA PRO A 215 -17.86 -2.64 37.55
C PRO A 215 -17.18 -2.72 36.17
N HIS A 216 -17.63 -1.96 35.17
CA HIS A 216 -17.05 -1.96 33.84
C HIS A 216 -16.00 -0.86 33.66
N GLU A 217 -14.76 -1.26 33.39
CA GLU A 217 -13.63 -0.34 33.18
C GLU A 217 -13.85 0.73 32.11
N ARG A 218 -14.63 0.44 31.06
CA ARG A 218 -14.97 1.42 30.01
C ARG A 218 -15.82 2.56 30.55
N VAL A 219 -16.75 2.26 31.44
CA VAL A 219 -17.64 3.26 32.06
C VAL A 219 -16.82 4.15 32.98
N VAL A 220 -15.94 3.54 33.80
CA VAL A 220 -15.03 4.26 34.71
C VAL A 220 -14.06 5.16 33.94
N ALA A 221 -13.49 4.68 32.82
CA ALA A 221 -12.59 5.46 31.98
C ALA A 221 -13.27 6.69 31.37
N GLU A 222 -14.49 6.55 30.85
CA GLU A 222 -15.28 7.69 30.36
C GLU A 222 -15.68 8.63 31.49
N ALA A 223 -16.01 8.09 32.67
CA ALA A 223 -16.36 8.89 33.83
C ALA A 223 -15.19 9.76 34.31
N ALA A 224 -13.97 9.24 34.31
CA ALA A 224 -12.78 10.03 34.64
C ALA A 224 -12.60 11.22 33.68
N ARG A 225 -12.71 10.98 32.36
CA ARG A 225 -12.58 12.05 31.35
C ARG A 225 -13.69 13.09 31.46
N ALA A 226 -14.93 12.64 31.59
CA ALA A 226 -16.08 13.52 31.75
C ALA A 226 -15.97 14.37 33.02
N LEU A 227 -15.54 13.77 34.14
CA LEU A 227 -15.40 14.50 35.40
C LEU A 227 -14.37 15.62 35.28
N ALA A 228 -13.24 15.37 34.60
CA ALA A 228 -12.19 16.38 34.43
C ALA A 228 -12.63 17.63 33.64
N GLN A 229 -13.64 17.50 32.78
CA GLN A 229 -14.22 18.64 32.06
C GLN A 229 -15.25 19.42 32.90
N LEU A 230 -15.82 18.80 33.93
CA LEU A 230 -16.92 19.36 34.73
C LEU A 230 -16.46 20.04 36.01
N VAL A 231 -15.37 19.58 36.62
CA VAL A 231 -14.91 20.03 37.94
C VAL A 231 -13.52 20.64 37.91
N GLY A 232 -13.17 21.39 38.96
CA GLY A 232 -11.80 21.88 39.14
C GLY A 232 -10.85 20.82 39.69
N GLU A 233 -9.55 21.07 39.56
CA GLU A 233 -8.44 20.16 39.91
C GLU A 233 -8.60 19.50 41.29
N GLY A 234 -8.86 20.28 42.35
CA GLY A 234 -8.98 19.75 43.71
C GLY A 234 -10.14 18.75 43.88
N THR A 235 -11.28 19.03 43.26
CA THR A 235 -12.44 18.13 43.29
C THR A 235 -12.19 16.89 42.43
N PHE A 236 -11.48 17.03 41.31
CA PHE A 236 -11.10 15.88 40.49
C PHE A 236 -10.20 14.91 41.25
N TYR A 237 -9.15 15.39 41.92
CA TYR A 237 -8.31 14.52 42.75
C TYR A 237 -9.08 13.86 43.89
N GLN A 238 -10.04 14.56 44.50
CA GLN A 238 -10.87 14.00 45.56
C GLN A 238 -11.65 12.76 45.09
N TYR A 239 -12.21 12.77 43.88
CA TYR A 239 -13.03 11.68 43.37
C TYR A 239 -12.23 10.65 42.55
N ALA A 240 -11.35 11.12 41.65
CA ALA A 240 -10.64 10.30 40.67
C ALA A 240 -9.22 9.91 41.12
N GLY A 241 -8.68 10.51 42.19
CA GLY A 241 -7.35 10.18 42.71
C GLY A 241 -7.11 8.67 42.97
N PRO A 242 -8.08 7.92 43.54
CA PRO A 242 -7.94 6.47 43.70
C PRO A 242 -7.72 5.68 42.40
N LEU A 243 -8.09 6.25 41.24
CA LEU A 243 -7.96 5.58 39.94
C LEU A 243 -6.51 5.47 39.47
N GLU A 244 -5.58 6.29 40.00
CA GLU A 244 -4.14 6.19 39.70
C GLU A 244 -3.60 4.78 40.06
N GLY A 245 -4.10 4.20 41.16
CA GLY A 245 -3.73 2.87 41.63
C GLY A 245 -4.65 1.73 41.15
N SER A 246 -5.58 2.00 40.22
CA SER A 246 -6.52 0.99 39.72
C SER A 246 -5.77 -0.19 39.07
N PRO A 247 -6.23 -1.45 39.21
CA PRO A 247 -5.62 -2.60 38.54
C PRO A 247 -5.77 -2.54 37.01
N SER A 248 -6.82 -1.89 36.49
CA SER A 248 -7.04 -1.77 35.04
C SER A 248 -6.10 -0.71 34.42
N ALA A 249 -5.29 -1.14 33.45
CA ALA A 249 -4.43 -0.24 32.68
C ALA A 249 -5.24 0.81 31.89
N THR A 250 -6.42 0.43 31.38
CA THR A 250 -7.34 1.33 30.67
C THR A 250 -7.78 2.49 31.56
N VAL A 251 -8.14 2.19 32.81
CA VAL A 251 -8.59 3.19 33.80
C VAL A 251 -7.43 4.10 34.21
N ARG A 252 -6.25 3.55 34.51
CA ARG A 252 -5.06 4.36 34.84
C ARG A 252 -4.69 5.31 33.70
N ARG A 253 -4.70 4.82 32.45
CA ARG A 253 -4.44 5.64 31.27
C ARG A 253 -5.45 6.78 31.13
N ALA A 254 -6.75 6.48 31.28
CA ALA A 254 -7.80 7.49 31.21
C ALA A 254 -7.66 8.55 32.31
N TYR A 255 -7.30 8.16 33.53
CA TYR A 255 -6.98 9.09 34.62
C TYR A 255 -5.84 10.04 34.24
N VAL A 256 -4.70 9.51 33.77
CA VAL A 256 -3.53 10.34 33.37
C VAL A 256 -3.89 11.29 32.23
N GLN A 257 -4.59 10.83 31.20
CA GLN A 257 -5.05 11.68 30.09
C GLN A 257 -6.00 12.79 30.55
N SER A 258 -6.80 12.53 31.59
CA SER A 258 -7.73 13.51 32.13
C SER A 258 -7.03 14.69 32.83
N LEU A 259 -5.78 14.51 33.26
CA LEU A 259 -4.98 15.59 33.86
C LEU A 259 -4.66 16.72 32.87
N ALA A 260 -4.74 16.49 31.56
CA ALA A 260 -4.55 17.52 30.53
C ALA A 260 -5.52 18.71 30.67
N ALA A 261 -6.64 18.53 31.38
CA ALA A 261 -7.58 19.61 31.68
C ALA A 261 -7.02 20.70 32.63
N TYR A 262 -5.96 20.41 33.39
CA TYR A 262 -5.47 21.28 34.47
C TYR A 262 -4.07 21.82 34.22
N ARG A 263 -3.95 23.10 33.85
CA ARG A 263 -2.67 23.78 33.60
C ARG A 263 -2.07 24.39 34.87
N THR A 264 -1.81 23.57 35.87
CA THR A 264 -1.24 24.02 37.16
C THR A 264 0.12 23.39 37.45
N ARG A 265 0.93 24.05 38.27
CA ARG A 265 2.24 23.54 38.70
C ARG A 265 2.13 22.19 39.42
N ALA A 266 1.06 21.97 40.17
CA ALA A 266 0.80 20.70 40.84
C ALA A 266 0.60 19.57 39.82
N THR A 267 -0.18 19.81 38.77
CA THR A 267 -0.40 18.86 37.68
C THR A 267 0.90 18.55 36.90
N PHE A 268 1.71 19.56 36.57
CA PHE A 268 3.01 19.32 35.92
C PHE A 268 3.96 18.47 36.78
N ASN A 269 4.05 18.76 38.07
CA ASN A 269 4.82 17.94 39.01
C ASN A 269 4.30 16.49 39.07
N HIS A 270 2.98 16.32 39.00
CA HIS A 270 2.36 15.00 39.00
C HIS A 270 2.68 14.21 37.73
N LEU A 271 2.54 14.82 36.55
CA LEU A 271 2.89 14.21 35.27
C LEU A 271 4.38 13.88 35.20
N GLY A 272 5.25 14.76 35.70
CA GLY A 272 6.70 14.49 35.82
C GLY A 272 7.02 13.28 36.70
N ARG A 273 6.30 13.10 37.82
CA ARG A 273 6.42 11.88 38.64
C ARG A 273 6.00 10.63 37.86
N ILE A 274 4.90 10.70 37.10
CA ILE A 274 4.43 9.58 36.27
C ILE A 274 5.50 9.19 35.23
N LEU A 275 6.10 10.18 34.56
CA LEU A 275 7.18 9.94 33.59
C LEU A 275 8.35 9.16 34.19
N ARG A 276 8.71 9.40 35.46
CA ARG A 276 9.85 8.74 36.13
C ARG A 276 9.52 7.35 36.68
N THR A 277 8.34 7.17 37.28
CA THR A 277 8.08 6.04 38.18
C THR A 277 7.14 4.98 37.63
N GLN A 278 6.38 5.28 36.58
CA GLN A 278 5.32 4.39 36.08
C GLN A 278 5.75 3.57 34.85
N THR A 279 4.86 2.70 34.39
CA THR A 279 5.04 1.84 33.22
C THR A 279 5.10 2.63 31.93
N ASP A 280 5.74 2.08 30.90
CA ASP A 280 5.92 2.70 29.57
C ASP A 280 4.59 3.28 29.01
N ASP A 281 3.48 2.54 29.11
CA ASP A 281 2.15 3.01 28.68
C ASP A 281 1.66 4.27 29.39
N LEU A 282 1.96 4.41 30.69
CA LEU A 282 1.57 5.58 31.48
C LEU A 282 2.51 6.76 31.26
N ARG A 283 3.79 6.50 30.95
CA ARG A 283 4.72 7.55 30.52
C ARG A 283 4.27 8.15 29.19
N ILE A 284 3.89 7.31 28.23
CA ILE A 284 3.30 7.74 26.95
C ILE A 284 2.02 8.54 27.20
N ALA A 285 1.12 8.05 28.06
CA ALA A 285 -0.09 8.79 28.41
C ALA A 285 0.18 10.15 29.08
N ALA A 286 1.26 10.26 29.86
CA ALA A 286 1.69 11.53 30.44
C ALA A 286 2.25 12.48 29.37
N ILE A 287 3.00 11.97 28.39
CA ILE A 287 3.44 12.76 27.22
C ILE A 287 2.23 13.25 26.41
N ASP A 288 1.26 12.37 26.14
CA ASP A 288 0.00 12.72 25.46
C ASP A 288 -0.74 13.84 26.22
N ALA A 289 -0.79 13.75 27.55
CA ALA A 289 -1.43 14.76 28.40
C ALA A 289 -0.68 16.09 28.36
N LEU A 290 0.65 16.08 28.42
CA LEU A 290 1.49 17.29 28.32
C LEU A 290 1.33 17.97 26.96
N GLU A 291 1.34 17.21 25.87
CA GLU A 291 1.16 17.74 24.51
C GLU A 291 -0.20 18.43 24.35
N ALA A 292 -1.28 17.80 24.85
CA ALA A 292 -2.63 18.36 24.78
C ALA A 292 -2.79 19.69 25.55
N MET A 293 -1.90 19.98 26.52
CA MET A 293 -1.95 21.24 27.26
C MET A 293 -1.49 22.44 26.43
N ALA A 294 -0.60 22.20 25.45
CA ALA A 294 -0.06 23.18 24.50
C ALA A 294 0.48 24.47 25.15
N VAL A 295 1.40 24.33 26.13
CA VAL A 295 2.06 25.45 26.81
C VAL A 295 3.57 25.24 26.89
N ASP A 296 4.35 26.33 26.84
CA ASP A 296 5.82 26.28 26.82
C ASP A 296 6.44 25.60 28.06
N ASP A 297 5.76 25.68 29.21
CA ASP A 297 6.20 25.10 30.48
C ASP A 297 6.33 23.56 30.45
N ILE A 298 5.83 22.88 29.41
CA ILE A 298 5.97 21.43 29.24
C ILE A 298 7.34 21.00 28.69
N LEU A 299 8.08 21.90 28.03
CA LEU A 299 9.33 21.56 27.36
C LEU A 299 10.35 20.87 28.27
N PRO A 300 10.59 21.32 29.53
CA PRO A 300 11.52 20.62 30.43
C PRO A 300 11.14 19.15 30.68
N LEU A 301 9.84 18.86 30.78
CA LEU A 301 9.33 17.49 31.01
C LEU A 301 9.43 16.63 29.75
N LEU A 302 9.17 17.20 28.57
CA LEU A 302 9.36 16.49 27.30
C LEU A 302 10.85 16.18 27.06
N VAL A 303 11.75 17.10 27.40
CA VAL A 303 13.20 16.92 27.27
C VAL A 303 13.70 15.85 28.25
N GLU A 304 13.15 15.82 29.46
CA GLU A 304 13.40 14.72 30.40
C GLU A 304 13.00 13.37 29.78
N ALA A 305 11.82 13.31 29.13
CA ALA A 305 11.35 12.11 28.44
C ALA A 305 12.18 11.71 27.21
N LEU A 306 12.90 12.64 26.57
CA LEU A 306 13.88 12.32 25.51
C LEU A 306 15.08 11.53 26.04
N SER A 307 15.35 11.61 27.33
CA SER A 307 16.42 10.85 28.01
C SER A 307 15.92 9.51 28.58
N ASP A 308 14.66 9.12 28.29
CA ASP A 308 14.09 7.88 28.81
C ASP A 308 14.87 6.66 28.26
N PRO A 309 15.19 5.63 29.08
CA PRO A 309 15.88 4.43 28.61
C PRO A 309 15.12 3.66 27.52
N ARG A 310 13.78 3.77 27.47
CA ARG A 310 12.92 3.08 26.51
C ARG A 310 12.79 3.88 25.22
N GLN A 311 13.13 3.26 24.09
CA GLN A 311 13.04 3.87 22.77
C GLN A 311 11.61 4.32 22.41
N VAL A 312 10.59 3.56 22.81
CA VAL A 312 9.18 3.88 22.52
C VAL A 312 8.77 5.20 23.18
N VAL A 313 9.19 5.42 24.43
CA VAL A 313 8.92 6.66 25.18
C VAL A 313 9.67 7.83 24.57
N ARG A 314 10.96 7.64 24.21
CA ARG A 314 11.74 8.66 23.51
C ARG A 314 11.07 9.09 22.22
N ASN A 315 10.72 8.15 21.33
CA ASN A 315 10.09 8.47 20.05
C ASN A 315 8.77 9.24 20.23
N ARG A 316 7.96 8.90 21.25
CA ARG A 316 6.74 9.65 21.53
C ARG A 316 7.04 11.08 22.00
N ALA A 317 8.05 11.26 22.86
CA ALA A 317 8.49 12.57 23.31
C ALA A 317 9.00 13.44 22.15
N VAL A 318 9.69 12.83 21.17
CA VAL A 318 10.11 13.49 19.92
C VAL A 318 8.92 14.03 19.16
N GLU A 319 7.92 13.19 18.92
CA GLU A 319 6.71 13.58 18.19
C GLU A 319 5.98 14.71 18.93
N ALA A 320 5.89 14.64 20.25
CA ALA A 320 5.30 15.70 21.06
C ALA A 320 6.08 17.02 20.93
N VAL A 321 7.42 16.99 20.99
CA VAL A 321 8.26 18.18 20.80
C VAL A 321 8.09 18.75 19.38
N ARG A 322 8.00 17.90 18.35
CA ARG A 322 7.74 18.34 16.96
C ARG A 322 6.39 19.04 16.84
N HIS A 323 5.34 18.46 17.41
CA HIS A 323 4.00 19.03 17.37
C HIS A 323 3.98 20.40 18.07
N VAL A 324 4.53 20.46 19.29
CA VAL A 324 4.64 21.68 20.07
C VAL A 324 5.47 22.74 19.34
N ALA A 325 6.57 22.35 18.67
CA ALA A 325 7.41 23.25 17.88
C ALA A 325 6.71 23.82 16.63
N ARG A 326 5.73 23.11 16.05
CA ARG A 326 4.97 23.60 14.88
C ARG A 326 3.82 24.53 15.28
N ASP A 327 3.13 24.18 16.36
CA ASP A 327 1.89 24.87 16.77
C ASP A 327 2.16 26.07 17.68
N SER A 328 3.22 25.99 18.48
CA SER A 328 3.60 27.03 19.43
C SER A 328 4.65 27.91 18.78
N ASN A 329 4.56 29.23 18.95
CA ASN A 329 5.50 30.23 18.43
C ASN A 329 6.89 30.17 19.14
N ILE A 330 7.40 28.95 19.34
CA ILE A 330 8.64 28.62 20.02
C ILE A 330 9.77 28.71 19.00
N ASP A 331 10.84 29.41 19.36
CA ASP A 331 12.06 29.49 18.56
C ASP A 331 12.75 28.11 18.51
N ILE A 332 12.40 27.31 17.50
CA ILE A 332 12.94 25.97 17.26
C ILE A 332 14.47 26.01 17.19
N ALA A 333 15.05 27.05 16.59
CA ALA A 333 16.49 27.19 16.46
C ALA A 333 17.18 27.35 17.82
N ARG A 334 16.60 28.14 18.73
CA ARG A 334 17.11 28.24 20.11
C ARG A 334 16.98 26.92 20.85
N THR A 335 15.86 26.22 20.70
CA THR A 335 15.62 24.93 21.35
C THR A 335 16.60 23.86 20.86
N VAL A 336 16.81 23.73 19.55
CA VAL A 336 17.78 22.80 18.96
C VAL A 336 19.19 23.08 19.47
N LEU A 337 19.62 24.35 19.47
CA LEU A 337 20.95 24.72 19.97
C LEU A 337 21.14 24.46 21.46
N TRP A 338 20.07 24.56 22.25
CA TRP A 338 20.11 24.21 23.67
C TRP A 338 20.19 22.69 23.86
N LEU A 339 19.38 21.92 23.13
CA LEU A 339 19.37 20.46 23.19
C LEU A 339 20.68 19.82 22.71
N LEU A 340 21.32 20.39 21.67
CA LEU A 340 22.62 19.94 21.18
C LEU A 340 23.75 20.10 22.21
N LYS A 341 23.56 20.89 23.28
CA LYS A 341 24.52 21.00 24.39
C LYS A 341 24.34 19.95 25.48
N SER A 342 23.33 19.08 25.36
CA SER A 342 23.07 18.05 26.35
C SER A 342 24.22 17.05 26.44
N HIS A 343 24.53 16.59 27.66
CA HIS A 343 25.46 15.49 27.87
C HIS A 343 24.88 14.15 27.39
N ASP A 344 23.56 14.03 27.30
CA ASP A 344 22.89 12.82 26.81
C ASP A 344 22.93 12.75 25.28
N VAL A 345 23.52 11.67 24.78
CA VAL A 345 23.65 11.40 23.34
C VAL A 345 22.29 11.30 22.64
N ASN A 346 21.26 10.74 23.28
CA ASN A 346 19.93 10.61 22.69
C ASN A 346 19.27 11.98 22.50
N VAL A 347 19.45 12.88 23.48
CA VAL A 347 18.96 14.25 23.40
C VAL A 347 19.66 15.01 22.27
N ARG A 348 20.99 14.84 22.12
CA ARG A 348 21.73 15.45 21.01
C ARG A 348 21.32 14.89 19.64
N ARG A 349 21.14 13.57 19.52
CA ARG A 349 20.65 12.93 18.28
C ARG A 349 19.28 13.48 17.87
N MET A 350 18.41 13.69 18.85
CA MET A 350 17.11 14.31 18.60
C MET A 350 17.24 15.77 18.16
N ALA A 351 18.06 16.54 18.85
CA ALA A 351 18.30 17.93 18.46
C ALA A 351 18.82 18.03 17.01
N ALA A 352 19.71 17.12 16.62
CA ALA A 352 20.21 17.04 15.24
C ALA A 352 19.11 16.67 14.24
N GLU A 353 18.18 15.79 14.61
CA GLU A 353 17.02 15.43 13.78
C GLU A 353 16.02 16.58 13.62
N LEU A 354 15.81 17.38 14.66
CA LEU A 354 14.96 18.57 14.62
C LEU A 354 15.60 19.73 13.84
N ALA A 355 16.92 19.72 13.65
CA ALA A 355 17.65 20.80 13.00
C ALA A 355 17.27 20.98 11.52
N SER A 356 16.89 19.91 10.82
CA SER A 356 16.44 19.98 9.41
C SER A 356 15.05 20.63 9.26
N GLU A 357 14.21 20.60 10.28
CA GLU A 357 12.85 21.17 10.24
C GLU A 357 12.82 22.69 10.43
N ILE A 358 13.97 23.33 10.72
CA ILE A 358 14.07 24.78 10.91
C ILE A 358 13.87 25.48 9.57
N LYS A 359 12.72 26.11 9.36
CA LYS A 359 12.44 26.90 8.13
C LYS A 359 12.95 28.34 8.28
N GLY A 360 13.87 28.76 7.39
CA GLY A 360 14.27 30.16 7.25
C GLY A 360 15.77 30.40 7.09
N SER A 361 16.13 31.58 6.59
CA SER A 361 17.54 31.99 6.44
C SER A 361 18.10 32.44 7.78
N THR A 362 19.09 31.70 8.29
CA THR A 362 19.88 32.14 9.45
C THR A 362 21.36 31.92 9.17
N ASP A 363 21.97 32.88 8.47
CA ASP A 363 23.45 33.02 8.40
C ASP A 363 24.07 33.02 9.82
N SER A 364 23.30 33.32 10.87
CA SER A 364 23.71 33.22 12.28
C SER A 364 23.64 31.80 12.89
N LEU A 365 22.84 30.89 12.35
CA LEU A 365 22.63 29.53 12.86
C LEU A 365 23.67 28.56 12.30
N ILE A 366 24.00 28.69 11.01
CA ILE A 366 24.97 27.84 10.30
C ILE A 366 26.30 27.74 11.06
N PRO A 367 26.95 28.86 11.49
CA PRO A 367 28.21 28.77 12.24
C PRO A 367 28.08 28.11 13.62
N ARG A 368 26.88 28.07 14.20
CA ARG A 368 26.64 27.42 15.50
C ARG A 368 26.45 25.92 15.33
N LEU A 369 25.69 25.50 14.31
CA LEU A 369 25.52 24.09 13.96
C LEU A 369 26.84 23.46 13.52
N LEU A 370 27.67 24.18 12.75
CA LEU A 370 28.98 23.69 12.32
C LEU A 370 29.93 23.34 13.48
N ARG A 371 29.76 23.93 14.67
CA ARG A 371 30.55 23.53 15.86
C ARG A 371 30.28 22.09 16.28
N HIS A 372 29.10 21.57 15.98
CA HIS A 372 28.70 20.19 16.30
C HIS A 372 29.20 19.17 15.27
N LEU A 373 29.94 19.59 14.24
CA LEU A 373 30.80 18.65 13.49
C LEU A 373 31.91 18.07 14.37
N ARG A 374 32.20 18.69 15.52
CA ARG A 374 33.11 18.17 16.55
C ARG A 374 32.40 17.38 17.65
N ASP A 375 31.13 16.99 17.48
CA ASP A 375 30.44 16.14 18.46
C ASP A 375 31.15 14.79 18.58
N GLU A 376 31.13 14.18 19.76
CA GLU A 376 31.71 12.86 20.00
C GLU A 376 30.94 11.76 19.24
N ASP A 377 29.62 11.92 19.10
CA ASP A 377 28.75 10.93 18.47
C ASP A 377 28.68 11.12 16.95
N TRP A 378 28.97 10.05 16.21
CA TRP A 378 29.02 10.07 14.75
C TRP A 378 27.66 10.36 14.10
N TRP A 379 26.55 9.92 14.72
CA TRP A 379 25.21 10.13 14.20
C TRP A 379 24.81 11.60 14.29
N VAL A 380 25.16 12.26 15.40
CA VAL A 380 24.96 13.70 15.56
C VAL A 380 25.70 14.46 14.47
N ARG A 381 26.98 14.13 14.20
CA ARG A 381 27.77 14.79 13.13
C ARG A 381 27.13 14.63 11.75
N GLU A 382 26.69 13.43 11.41
CA GLU A 382 26.05 13.13 10.12
C GLU A 382 24.73 13.89 9.95
N ARG A 383 23.83 13.82 10.94
CA ARG A 383 22.54 14.50 10.87
C ARG A 383 22.66 16.02 10.89
N VAL A 384 23.60 16.57 11.66
CA VAL A 384 23.92 18.01 11.61
C VAL A 384 24.44 18.39 10.23
N THR A 385 25.25 17.54 9.58
CA THR A 385 25.74 17.78 8.22
C THR A 385 24.59 17.80 7.22
N ASP A 386 23.67 16.84 7.28
CA ASP A 386 22.49 16.80 6.42
C ASP A 386 21.62 18.05 6.61
N ALA A 387 21.35 18.44 7.86
CA ALA A 387 20.61 19.65 8.18
C ALA A 387 21.30 20.91 7.62
N LEU A 388 22.62 21.02 7.75
CA LEU A 388 23.39 22.14 7.20
C LEU A 388 23.28 22.22 5.67
N VAL A 389 23.35 21.10 4.97
CA VAL A 389 23.21 21.04 3.51
C VAL A 389 21.82 21.46 3.08
N GLU A 390 20.77 20.99 3.77
CA GLU A 390 19.38 21.34 3.48
C GLU A 390 19.07 22.82 3.77
N LEU A 391 19.57 23.35 4.89
CA LEU A 391 19.32 24.74 5.30
C LEU A 391 20.04 25.78 4.43
N ALA A 392 21.30 25.50 4.06
CA ALA A 392 22.18 26.51 3.46
C ALA A 392 22.45 26.28 1.97
N GLY A 393 22.29 25.06 1.46
CA GLY A 393 22.62 24.71 0.08
C GLY A 393 24.00 25.21 -0.33
N LYS A 394 24.11 25.89 -1.49
CA LYS A 394 25.38 26.46 -1.97
C LYS A 394 25.94 27.59 -1.12
N SER A 395 25.15 28.23 -0.27
CA SER A 395 25.68 29.25 0.66
C SER A 395 26.55 28.62 1.76
N LEU A 396 26.41 27.31 2.01
CA LEU A 396 27.19 26.56 3.00
C LEU A 396 28.69 26.58 2.70
N THR A 397 29.07 26.58 1.42
CA THR A 397 30.46 26.51 0.97
C THR A 397 31.33 27.53 1.67
N LYS A 398 30.89 28.81 1.75
CA LYS A 398 31.66 29.89 2.39
C LYS A 398 31.99 29.62 3.87
N HIS A 399 31.14 28.86 4.57
CA HIS A 399 31.30 28.55 5.99
C HIS A 399 32.10 27.25 6.22
N VAL A 400 31.89 26.24 5.38
CA VAL A 400 32.55 24.93 5.52
C VAL A 400 34.02 24.96 5.11
N LEU A 401 34.42 25.86 4.19
CA LEU A 401 35.82 25.96 3.75
C LEU A 401 36.83 26.20 4.90
N VAL A 402 36.41 26.85 5.99
CA VAL A 402 37.26 27.05 7.18
C VAL A 402 37.56 25.73 7.89
N TYR A 403 36.61 24.79 7.88
CA TYR A 403 36.72 23.49 8.54
C TYR A 403 37.59 22.48 7.79
N LEU A 404 37.97 22.78 6.53
CA LEU A 404 38.98 21.99 5.81
C LEU A 404 40.39 22.11 6.42
N ARG A 405 40.61 23.07 7.33
CA ARG A 405 41.88 23.29 8.04
C ARG A 405 41.77 23.01 9.55
N ASP A 406 40.75 22.25 9.95
CA ASP A 406 40.55 21.88 11.36
C ASP A 406 41.66 20.95 11.86
N ASP A 407 42.01 21.03 13.15
CA ASP A 407 43.01 20.15 13.75
C ASP A 407 42.57 18.68 13.73
N ALA A 408 41.26 18.42 13.89
CA ALA A 408 40.71 17.07 13.92
C ALA A 408 40.44 16.53 12.50
N ASP A 409 41.02 15.37 12.19
CA ASP A 409 40.85 14.66 10.91
C ASP A 409 39.37 14.37 10.63
N VAL A 410 38.63 13.88 11.62
CA VAL A 410 37.19 13.57 11.51
C VAL A 410 36.42 14.80 11.03
N VAL A 411 36.72 15.98 11.58
CA VAL A 411 36.01 17.22 11.23
C VAL A 411 36.29 17.64 9.79
N ARG A 412 37.55 17.51 9.36
CA ARG A 412 37.94 17.76 7.96
C ARG A 412 37.21 16.83 7.00
N ARG A 413 37.06 15.53 7.32
CA ARG A 413 36.29 14.57 6.51
C ARG A 413 34.82 14.97 6.37
N TYR A 414 34.13 15.31 7.47
CA TYR A 414 32.75 15.78 7.38
C TYR A 414 32.61 17.09 6.60
N ALA A 415 33.60 17.98 6.68
CA ALA A 415 33.64 19.19 5.86
C ALA A 415 33.75 18.85 4.35
N VAL A 416 34.61 17.92 3.97
CA VAL A 416 34.69 17.40 2.58
C VAL A 416 33.37 16.76 2.16
N GLY A 417 32.79 15.90 2.99
CA GLY A 417 31.51 15.24 2.74
C GLY A 417 30.34 16.23 2.60
N ALA A 418 30.34 17.34 3.34
CA ALA A 418 29.36 18.40 3.17
C ALA A 418 29.51 19.07 1.79
N LEU A 419 30.76 19.37 1.36
CA LEU A 419 31.04 19.96 0.06
C LEU A 419 30.67 19.03 -1.10
N ARG A 420 30.87 17.71 -0.94
CA ARG A 420 30.43 16.67 -1.89
C ARG A 420 28.94 16.68 -2.13
N ARG A 421 28.13 16.88 -1.09
CA ARG A 421 26.66 16.98 -1.21
C ARG A 421 26.22 18.30 -1.84
N VAL A 422 26.93 19.40 -1.56
CA VAL A 422 26.60 20.75 -2.06
C VAL A 422 26.96 20.94 -3.54
N LYS A 423 28.05 20.31 -4.01
CA LYS A 423 28.55 20.37 -5.40
C LYS A 423 28.71 21.80 -5.94
N ASP A 424 29.36 22.66 -5.15
CA ASP A 424 29.63 24.04 -5.53
C ASP A 424 31.02 24.18 -6.16
N PRO A 425 31.16 24.69 -7.40
CA PRO A 425 32.45 24.86 -8.06
C PRO A 425 33.47 25.71 -7.27
N ARG A 426 33.01 26.57 -6.35
CA ARG A 426 33.89 27.38 -5.49
C ARG A 426 34.73 26.55 -4.52
N SER A 427 34.38 25.28 -4.27
CA SER A 427 35.17 24.39 -3.40
C SER A 427 36.32 23.70 -4.11
N LEU A 428 36.43 23.81 -5.43
CA LEU A 428 37.42 23.08 -6.22
C LEU A 428 38.87 23.34 -5.76
N GLU A 429 39.32 24.61 -5.78
CA GLU A 429 40.69 24.98 -5.37
C GLU A 429 41.03 24.56 -3.93
N PRO A 430 40.15 24.82 -2.92
CA PRO A 430 40.37 24.31 -1.57
C PRO A 430 40.47 22.78 -1.47
N LEU A 431 39.60 22.05 -2.19
CA LEU A 431 39.64 20.58 -2.19
C LEU A 431 40.93 20.05 -2.83
N MET A 432 41.44 20.70 -3.88
CA MET A 432 42.72 20.31 -4.50
C MET A 432 43.88 20.52 -3.52
N HIS A 433 43.85 21.59 -2.74
CA HIS A 433 44.85 21.80 -1.68
C HIS A 433 44.78 20.69 -0.61
N VAL A 434 43.57 20.28 -0.20
CA VAL A 434 43.37 19.18 0.77
C VAL A 434 43.88 17.86 0.21
N ALA A 435 43.49 17.51 -1.02
CA ALA A 435 43.92 16.28 -1.68
C ALA A 435 45.45 16.15 -1.78
N LEU A 436 46.18 17.27 -1.94
CA LEU A 436 47.64 17.27 -2.04
C LEU A 436 48.38 17.28 -0.70
N ASN A 437 47.83 17.95 0.32
CA ASN A 437 48.61 18.34 1.50
C ASN A 437 48.03 17.87 2.85
N ASP A 438 46.84 17.27 2.89
CA ASP A 438 46.26 16.84 4.17
C ASP A 438 47.08 15.69 4.79
N PRO A 439 47.34 15.72 6.11
CA PRO A 439 48.05 14.63 6.77
C PRO A 439 47.25 13.32 6.83
N ASP A 440 45.92 13.37 6.76
CA ASP A 440 45.04 12.21 6.87
C ASP A 440 44.72 11.61 5.49
N TRP A 441 45.10 10.35 5.28
CA TRP A 441 44.90 9.64 4.02
C TRP A 441 43.42 9.60 3.58
N TRP A 442 42.50 9.31 4.50
CA TRP A 442 41.07 9.18 4.19
C TRP A 442 40.47 10.53 3.79
N THR A 443 40.85 11.63 4.46
CA THR A 443 40.45 12.98 4.06
C THR A 443 40.92 13.33 2.65
N ARG A 444 42.14 12.92 2.27
CA ARG A 444 42.64 13.12 0.90
C ARG A 444 41.86 12.30 -0.12
N GLU A 445 41.56 11.04 0.16
CA GLU A 445 40.75 10.17 -0.70
C GLU A 445 39.35 10.78 -0.93
N ASP A 446 38.66 11.17 0.15
CA ASP A 446 37.35 11.81 0.07
C ASP A 446 37.40 13.11 -0.74
N ALA A 447 38.50 13.89 -0.63
CA ALA A 447 38.69 15.10 -1.41
C ALA A 447 38.86 14.79 -2.90
N VAL A 448 39.64 13.77 -3.27
CA VAL A 448 39.80 13.31 -4.67
C VAL A 448 38.46 12.85 -5.26
N ALA A 449 37.69 12.04 -4.54
CA ALA A 449 36.36 11.61 -4.97
C ALA A 449 35.40 12.80 -5.13
N THR A 450 35.45 13.76 -4.19
CA THR A 450 34.62 14.96 -4.26
C THR A 450 34.96 15.83 -5.47
N ILE A 451 36.25 15.98 -5.80
CA ILE A 451 36.71 16.72 -6.98
C ILE A 451 36.20 16.05 -8.26
N ALA A 452 36.22 14.72 -8.34
CA ALA A 452 35.71 13.97 -9.49
C ALA A 452 34.21 14.21 -9.70
N GLU A 453 33.42 14.17 -8.63
CA GLU A 453 31.98 14.40 -8.67
C GLU A 453 31.58 15.83 -9.03
N LEU A 454 32.46 16.82 -8.83
CA LEU A 454 32.23 18.18 -9.31
C LEU A 454 32.28 18.26 -10.85
N GLY A 455 32.99 17.33 -11.50
CA GLY A 455 33.07 17.22 -12.96
C GLY A 455 33.79 18.38 -13.66
N ASP A 456 34.61 19.15 -12.94
CA ASP A 456 35.35 20.29 -13.50
C ASP A 456 36.66 19.83 -14.16
N PRO A 457 36.85 20.04 -15.48
CA PRO A 457 38.07 19.61 -16.19
C PRO A 457 39.37 20.20 -15.63
N ARG A 458 39.31 21.35 -14.95
CA ARG A 458 40.49 21.99 -14.32
C ARG A 458 41.11 21.12 -13.22
N ALA A 459 40.38 20.12 -12.73
CA ALA A 459 40.88 19.16 -11.75
C ALA A 459 41.88 18.14 -12.31
N ILE A 460 41.80 17.84 -13.62
CA ILE A 460 42.54 16.73 -14.24
C ILE A 460 44.06 16.86 -14.04
N PRO A 461 44.71 18.01 -14.29
CA PRO A 461 46.16 18.18 -14.03
C PRO A 461 46.57 17.90 -12.58
N PHE A 462 45.67 18.16 -11.63
CA PHE A 462 45.94 17.98 -10.20
C PHE A 462 45.76 16.53 -9.77
N ILE A 463 44.76 15.84 -10.31
CA ILE A 463 44.60 14.41 -10.08
C ILE A 463 45.84 13.64 -10.61
N PHE A 464 46.44 14.08 -11.71
CA PHE A 464 47.72 13.53 -12.17
C PHE A 464 48.88 13.77 -11.20
N ASP A 465 48.98 14.96 -10.63
CA ASP A 465 50.03 15.29 -9.66
C ASP A 465 49.90 14.44 -8.38
N VAL A 466 48.67 14.24 -7.88
CA VAL A 466 48.40 13.34 -6.74
C VAL A 466 48.73 11.90 -7.09
N LEU A 467 48.30 11.43 -8.27
CA LEU A 467 48.56 10.07 -8.76
C LEU A 467 50.06 9.73 -8.80
N ALA A 468 50.89 10.70 -9.19
CA ALA A 468 52.33 10.54 -9.28
C ALA A 468 53.03 10.56 -7.91
N LYS A 469 52.56 11.41 -6.98
CA LYS A 469 53.22 11.65 -5.69
C LYS A 469 52.82 10.66 -4.60
N ASP A 470 51.57 10.23 -4.57
CA ASP A 470 51.03 9.43 -3.46
C ASP A 470 50.55 8.06 -3.95
N ALA A 471 51.31 7.03 -3.58
CA ALA A 471 50.95 5.65 -3.92
C ALA A 471 49.62 5.23 -3.26
N GLU A 472 49.33 5.69 -2.04
CA GLU A 472 48.11 5.35 -1.28
C GLU A 472 46.83 5.85 -1.93
N LEU A 473 46.90 6.92 -2.74
CA LEU A 473 45.74 7.51 -3.40
C LEU A 473 45.58 7.09 -4.86
N ARG A 474 46.44 6.20 -5.37
CA ARG A 474 46.40 5.77 -6.79
C ARG A 474 45.05 5.20 -7.19
N PHE A 475 44.45 4.38 -6.34
CA PHE A 475 43.13 3.80 -6.58
C PHE A 475 42.07 4.91 -6.74
N ALA A 476 42.00 5.82 -5.77
CA ALA A 476 41.06 6.94 -5.77
C ALA A 476 41.25 7.87 -6.99
N CYS A 477 42.50 8.14 -7.36
CA CYS A 477 42.83 8.97 -8.52
C CYS A 477 42.41 8.32 -9.84
N VAL A 478 42.61 7.00 -10.01
CA VAL A 478 42.18 6.28 -11.22
C VAL A 478 40.64 6.25 -11.32
N GLN A 479 39.94 6.05 -10.20
CA GLN A 479 38.48 6.12 -10.15
C GLN A 479 37.99 7.54 -10.51
N ALA A 480 38.62 8.57 -9.95
CA ALA A 480 38.32 9.97 -10.25
C ALA A 480 38.52 10.30 -11.75
N LEU A 481 39.65 9.89 -12.33
CA LEU A 481 39.95 10.10 -13.76
C LEU A 481 38.95 9.37 -14.67
N ARG A 482 38.44 8.20 -14.23
CA ARG A 482 37.38 7.47 -14.93
C ARG A 482 36.06 8.24 -14.91
N GLU A 483 35.67 8.78 -13.75
CA GLU A 483 34.42 9.54 -13.59
C GLU A 483 34.40 10.82 -14.44
N VAL A 484 35.50 11.57 -14.46
CA VAL A 484 35.64 12.77 -15.31
C VAL A 484 35.93 12.44 -16.78
N ARG A 485 36.05 11.15 -17.12
CA ARG A 485 36.31 10.63 -18.47
C ARG A 485 37.58 11.20 -19.13
N ALA A 486 38.66 11.33 -18.36
CA ALA A 486 39.93 11.90 -18.83
C ALA A 486 40.72 10.91 -19.69
N THR A 487 40.38 10.77 -20.97
CA THR A 487 41.06 9.84 -21.91
C THR A 487 42.56 10.15 -22.10
N GLU A 488 42.96 11.40 -21.92
CA GLU A 488 44.36 11.84 -21.92
C GLU A 488 45.22 11.22 -20.81
N ALA A 489 44.60 10.64 -19.77
CA ALA A 489 45.28 9.93 -18.68
C ALA A 489 45.74 8.52 -19.03
N ALA A 490 45.31 8.01 -20.18
CA ALA A 490 45.57 6.64 -20.59
C ALA A 490 47.06 6.27 -20.54
N PRO A 491 48.03 7.07 -21.05
CA PRO A 491 49.44 6.71 -21.00
C PRO A 491 49.99 6.57 -19.57
N GLN A 492 49.58 7.41 -18.63
CA GLN A 492 50.02 7.28 -17.23
C GLN A 492 49.36 6.09 -16.53
N ILE A 493 48.09 5.80 -16.82
CA ILE A 493 47.35 4.70 -16.19
C ILE A 493 47.84 3.33 -16.66
N VAL A 494 48.38 3.21 -17.89
CA VAL A 494 49.03 1.97 -18.36
C VAL A 494 50.19 1.57 -17.44
N LEU A 495 50.96 2.54 -16.93
CA LEU A 495 52.09 2.25 -16.04
C LEU A 495 51.66 1.66 -14.69
N LEU A 496 50.38 1.83 -14.32
CA LEU A 496 49.81 1.30 -13.08
C LEU A 496 49.26 -0.12 -13.22
N LEU A 497 49.31 -0.69 -14.43
CA LEU A 497 48.94 -2.08 -14.66
C LEU A 497 49.90 -3.06 -13.96
N ASP A 498 51.13 -2.63 -13.65
CA ASP A 498 52.11 -3.40 -12.89
C ASP A 498 52.22 -2.96 -11.41
N ASP A 499 51.27 -2.16 -10.90
CA ASP A 499 51.30 -1.67 -9.52
C ASP A 499 51.25 -2.84 -8.52
N GLU A 500 51.96 -2.74 -7.39
CA GLU A 500 52.00 -3.80 -6.36
C GLU A 500 50.60 -4.14 -5.82
N ARG A 501 49.70 -3.15 -5.77
CA ARG A 501 48.35 -3.30 -5.20
C ARG A 501 47.34 -3.71 -6.25
N ALA A 502 46.68 -4.85 -6.01
CA ALA A 502 45.73 -5.39 -6.97
C ALA A 502 44.49 -4.50 -7.19
N GLU A 503 44.07 -3.73 -6.18
CA GLU A 503 42.97 -2.78 -6.32
C GLU A 503 43.26 -1.67 -7.34
N VAL A 504 44.53 -1.21 -7.41
CA VAL A 504 44.98 -0.19 -8.37
C VAL A 504 45.03 -0.79 -9.78
N ARG A 505 45.60 -1.98 -9.94
CA ARG A 505 45.61 -2.71 -11.22
C ARG A 505 44.18 -2.94 -11.75
N ARG A 506 43.26 -3.38 -10.88
CA ARG A 506 41.84 -3.55 -11.22
C ARG A 506 41.20 -2.22 -11.64
N ALA A 507 41.42 -1.15 -10.88
CA ALA A 507 40.89 0.18 -11.22
C ALA A 507 41.41 0.69 -12.56
N ALA A 508 42.69 0.44 -12.87
CA ALA A 508 43.29 0.78 -14.16
C ALA A 508 42.61 0.03 -15.31
N VAL A 509 42.39 -1.28 -15.18
CA VAL A 509 41.63 -2.08 -16.15
C VAL A 509 40.21 -1.53 -16.35
N GLU A 510 39.51 -1.22 -15.25
CA GLU A 510 38.17 -0.63 -15.30
C GLU A 510 38.14 0.77 -15.92
N PHE A 511 39.20 1.57 -15.74
CA PHE A 511 39.35 2.86 -16.40
C PHE A 511 39.40 2.70 -17.91
N PHE A 512 40.27 1.81 -18.41
CA PHE A 512 40.37 1.56 -19.85
C PHE A 512 39.04 1.06 -20.40
N TYR A 513 38.45 0.06 -19.73
CA TYR A 513 37.15 -0.52 -20.08
C TYR A 513 36.03 0.53 -20.19
N ALA A 514 35.85 1.35 -19.15
CA ALA A 514 34.76 2.32 -19.08
C ALA A 514 34.87 3.45 -20.12
N LEU A 515 36.09 3.76 -20.59
CA LEU A 515 36.34 4.79 -21.60
C LEU A 515 36.51 4.24 -23.02
N ASP A 516 36.26 2.93 -23.23
CA ASP A 516 36.39 2.23 -24.52
C ASP A 516 37.75 2.44 -25.21
N LEU A 517 38.83 2.48 -24.43
CA LEU A 517 40.20 2.77 -24.89
C LEU A 517 40.91 1.54 -25.46
N ARG A 518 40.35 0.98 -26.54
CA ARG A 518 40.78 -0.30 -27.15
C ARG A 518 42.22 -0.33 -27.63
N GLN A 519 42.84 0.81 -27.90
CA GLN A 519 44.24 0.88 -28.33
C GLN A 519 45.26 0.38 -27.29
N TYR A 520 44.85 0.20 -26.01
CA TYR A 520 45.70 -0.29 -24.92
C TYR A 520 45.50 -1.77 -24.59
N ILE A 521 44.73 -2.48 -25.41
CA ILE A 521 44.47 -3.92 -25.36
C ILE A 521 45.69 -4.79 -25.08
N ASP A 522 46.79 -4.57 -25.81
CA ASP A 522 48.00 -5.39 -25.73
C ASP A 522 48.68 -5.29 -24.35
N ALA A 523 48.51 -4.15 -23.67
CA ALA A 523 48.98 -3.96 -22.30
C ALA A 523 48.06 -4.59 -21.25
N LEU A 524 46.77 -4.77 -21.56
CA LEU A 524 45.75 -5.25 -20.62
C LEU A 524 45.58 -6.77 -20.64
N VAL A 525 45.74 -7.41 -21.80
CA VAL A 525 45.59 -8.87 -21.97
C VAL A 525 46.50 -9.69 -21.04
N PRO A 526 47.79 -9.33 -20.81
CA PRO A 526 48.67 -10.08 -19.91
C PRO A 526 48.14 -10.22 -18.47
N LEU A 527 47.33 -9.26 -18.00
CA LEU A 527 46.72 -9.29 -16.67
C LEU A 527 45.63 -10.37 -16.52
N SER A 528 45.26 -11.09 -17.59
CA SER A 528 44.44 -12.31 -17.48
C SER A 528 45.10 -13.39 -16.62
N ALA A 529 46.43 -13.34 -16.48
CA ALA A 529 47.22 -14.22 -15.62
C ALA A 529 47.60 -13.58 -14.27
N ASP A 530 47.03 -12.43 -13.92
CA ASP A 530 47.32 -11.74 -12.66
C ASP A 530 47.07 -12.66 -11.45
N PRO A 531 47.91 -12.63 -10.39
CA PRO A 531 47.70 -13.47 -9.20
C PRO A 531 46.36 -13.20 -8.49
N GLU A 532 45.83 -11.99 -8.55
CA GLU A 532 44.59 -11.61 -7.87
C GLU A 532 43.34 -11.93 -8.72
N PRO A 533 42.37 -12.71 -8.20
CA PRO A 533 41.14 -13.03 -8.93
C PRO A 533 40.34 -11.81 -9.40
N SER A 534 40.25 -10.76 -8.58
CA SER A 534 39.47 -9.57 -8.91
C SER A 534 40.01 -8.79 -10.13
N VAL A 535 41.32 -8.83 -10.36
CA VAL A 535 41.96 -8.24 -11.54
C VAL A 535 41.67 -9.11 -12.77
N ARG A 536 41.80 -10.44 -12.65
CA ARG A 536 41.48 -11.39 -13.73
C ARG A 536 40.03 -11.26 -14.19
N ASP A 537 39.09 -11.13 -13.25
CA ASP A 537 37.66 -10.97 -13.56
C ASP A 537 37.36 -9.62 -14.24
N ALA A 538 38.08 -8.55 -13.89
CA ALA A 538 37.96 -7.26 -14.57
C ALA A 538 38.49 -7.33 -16.01
N VAL A 539 39.64 -7.98 -16.23
CA VAL A 539 40.21 -8.18 -17.56
C VAL A 539 39.34 -9.12 -18.40
N ALA A 540 38.81 -10.19 -17.81
CA ALA A 540 37.92 -11.12 -18.50
C ALA A 540 36.63 -10.46 -18.99
N ARG A 541 36.05 -9.57 -18.18
CA ARG A 541 34.90 -8.73 -18.60
C ARG A 541 35.27 -7.78 -19.73
N LEU A 542 36.38 -7.05 -19.58
CA LEU A 542 36.89 -6.15 -20.62
C LEU A 542 37.13 -6.91 -21.94
N VAL A 543 37.80 -8.06 -21.90
CA VAL A 543 38.10 -8.90 -23.08
C VAL A 543 36.82 -9.42 -23.73
N ALA A 544 35.84 -9.86 -22.94
CA ALA A 544 34.54 -10.32 -23.43
C ALA A 544 33.77 -9.19 -24.16
N ASP A 545 33.75 -7.99 -23.58
CA ASP A 545 32.95 -6.89 -24.10
C ASP A 545 33.61 -6.13 -25.26
N TRP A 546 34.94 -6.01 -25.27
CA TRP A 546 35.68 -5.38 -26.37
C TRP A 546 35.91 -6.31 -27.57
N ASN A 547 35.39 -7.54 -27.52
CA ASN A 547 35.62 -8.58 -28.53
C ASN A 547 37.11 -8.77 -28.85
N ILE A 548 37.95 -8.63 -27.82
CA ILE A 548 39.42 -8.70 -27.94
C ILE A 548 39.81 -10.11 -28.28
N THR A 549 40.38 -10.20 -29.47
CA THR A 549 40.82 -11.44 -30.08
C THR A 549 42.29 -11.65 -29.77
N THR A 550 42.59 -12.01 -28.53
CA THR A 550 43.80 -12.80 -28.27
C THR A 550 43.27 -14.16 -27.86
N ASN A 551 43.31 -15.08 -28.84
CA ASN A 551 42.67 -16.40 -28.90
C ASN A 551 41.17 -16.46 -29.28
N GLN A 552 40.82 -15.85 -30.42
CA GLN A 552 39.70 -16.34 -31.24
C GLN A 552 39.97 -17.74 -31.84
N ALA A 553 41.19 -18.26 -31.79
CA ALA A 553 41.46 -19.65 -32.18
C ALA A 553 41.13 -20.68 -31.06
N GLU A 554 41.19 -20.30 -29.77
CA GLU A 554 40.88 -21.21 -28.66
C GLU A 554 39.49 -20.98 -28.03
N GLN A 555 38.94 -19.76 -28.01
CA GLN A 555 37.58 -19.54 -27.49
C GLN A 555 36.47 -19.80 -28.52
N ALA A 556 36.73 -19.63 -29.83
CA ALA A 556 35.83 -20.18 -30.85
C ALA A 556 35.83 -21.72 -30.85
N ALA A 557 36.88 -22.34 -30.27
CA ALA A 557 36.95 -23.77 -30.02
C ALA A 557 36.26 -24.21 -28.71
N SER A 558 35.92 -23.30 -27.78
CA SER A 558 35.30 -23.67 -26.50
C SER A 558 33.79 -23.45 -26.45
N LEU A 559 33.23 -22.51 -27.22
CA LEU A 559 31.77 -22.38 -27.34
C LEU A 559 31.25 -23.43 -28.32
N THR A 560 30.34 -24.26 -27.83
CA THR A 560 29.59 -25.18 -28.68
C THR A 560 28.77 -24.39 -29.71
N LEU A 561 28.39 -25.04 -30.82
CA LEU A 561 27.52 -24.42 -31.82
C LEU A 561 26.21 -23.89 -31.19
N LEU A 562 25.68 -24.59 -30.18
CA LEU A 562 24.49 -24.17 -29.44
C LEU A 562 24.72 -22.86 -28.68
N GLU A 563 25.79 -22.75 -27.91
CA GLU A 563 26.07 -21.54 -27.13
C GLU A 563 26.24 -20.31 -28.03
N ARG A 564 26.86 -20.47 -29.21
CA ARG A 564 26.94 -19.38 -30.21
C ARG A 564 25.55 -18.95 -30.70
N LEU A 565 24.65 -19.90 -30.96
CA LEU A 565 23.28 -19.60 -31.35
C LEU A 565 22.51 -18.91 -30.21
N LEU A 566 22.73 -19.33 -28.96
CA LEU A 566 22.10 -18.76 -27.77
C LEU A 566 22.58 -17.34 -27.47
N VAL A 567 23.88 -17.04 -27.57
CA VAL A 567 24.39 -15.67 -27.43
C VAL A 567 23.74 -14.74 -28.45
N ARG A 568 23.58 -15.21 -29.70
CA ARG A 568 22.98 -14.43 -30.77
C ARG A 568 21.47 -14.17 -30.57
N VAL A 569 20.77 -14.98 -29.77
CA VAL A 569 19.38 -14.71 -29.35
C VAL A 569 19.32 -13.44 -28.51
N GLN A 570 20.26 -13.25 -27.58
CA GLN A 570 20.36 -12.03 -26.76
C GLN A 570 20.74 -10.81 -27.61
N GLU A 571 21.75 -10.93 -28.47
CA GLU A 571 22.21 -9.85 -29.37
C GLU A 571 21.10 -9.34 -30.29
N THR A 572 20.22 -10.23 -30.74
CA THR A 572 19.11 -9.90 -31.63
C THR A 572 17.84 -9.47 -30.90
N HIS A 573 17.88 -9.43 -29.56
CA HIS A 573 16.75 -9.20 -28.66
C HIS A 573 15.56 -10.12 -28.95
N ALA A 574 15.85 -11.38 -29.26
CA ALA A 574 14.84 -12.41 -29.47
C ALA A 574 14.41 -13.07 -28.16
N ASP A 575 13.19 -13.61 -28.15
CA ASP A 575 12.57 -14.24 -26.99
C ASP A 575 12.95 -15.73 -26.91
N ASP A 576 12.92 -16.42 -28.06
CA ASP A 576 13.15 -17.87 -28.16
C ASP A 576 14.12 -18.22 -29.32
N LEU A 577 14.96 -19.25 -29.13
CA LEU A 577 15.67 -20.00 -30.18
C LEU A 577 14.89 -21.29 -30.47
N ILE A 578 14.69 -21.63 -31.73
CA ILE A 578 13.95 -22.82 -32.18
C ILE A 578 14.86 -23.63 -33.11
N LEU A 579 15.10 -24.88 -32.74
CA LEU A 579 15.96 -25.82 -33.45
C LEU A 579 15.16 -27.06 -33.84
N SER A 580 15.37 -27.55 -35.07
CA SER A 580 14.67 -28.71 -35.60
C SER A 580 15.57 -29.48 -36.56
N SER A 581 15.55 -30.80 -36.47
CA SER A 581 16.34 -31.69 -37.33
C SER A 581 16.00 -31.46 -38.81
N GLY A 582 17.04 -31.24 -39.62
CA GLY A 582 16.95 -31.00 -41.06
C GLY A 582 16.51 -29.60 -41.45
N GLN A 583 16.38 -28.68 -40.48
CA GLN A 583 15.94 -27.30 -40.71
C GLN A 583 17.01 -26.29 -40.28
N ARG A 584 16.89 -25.05 -40.78
CA ARG A 584 17.72 -23.94 -40.32
C ARG A 584 17.36 -23.58 -38.87
N PRO A 585 18.29 -23.08 -38.05
CA PRO A 585 17.97 -22.48 -36.76
C PRO A 585 17.09 -21.24 -36.94
N TYR A 586 16.06 -21.11 -36.10
CA TYR A 586 15.17 -19.95 -36.10
C TYR A 586 15.19 -19.24 -34.74
N ILE A 587 14.89 -17.95 -34.73
CA ILE A 587 14.57 -17.19 -33.53
C ILE A 587 13.15 -16.66 -33.60
N LYS A 588 12.53 -16.48 -32.44
CA LYS A 588 11.24 -15.81 -32.31
C LYS A 588 11.46 -14.45 -31.65
N ARG A 589 11.08 -13.38 -32.33
CA ARG A 589 11.17 -12.00 -31.82
C ARG A 589 9.83 -11.31 -31.98
N GLN A 590 9.25 -10.84 -30.88
CA GLN A 590 7.94 -10.16 -30.87
C GLN A 590 6.84 -11.01 -31.54
N GLY A 591 6.86 -12.32 -31.29
CA GLY A 591 5.86 -13.26 -31.83
C GLY A 591 6.08 -13.72 -33.26
N ARG A 592 7.05 -13.17 -34.00
CA ARG A 592 7.39 -13.57 -35.38
C ARG A 592 8.67 -14.40 -35.43
N ILE A 593 8.74 -15.37 -36.36
CA ILE A 593 9.86 -16.30 -36.51
C ILE A 593 10.77 -15.84 -37.65
N TYR A 594 12.08 -15.82 -37.41
CA TYR A 594 13.11 -15.41 -38.37
C TYR A 594 14.25 -16.44 -38.38
N PRO A 595 14.83 -16.78 -39.55
CA PRO A 595 16.04 -17.61 -39.59
C PRO A 595 17.22 -16.83 -39.01
N ILE A 596 18.02 -17.47 -38.16
CA ILE A 596 19.23 -16.86 -37.57
C ILE A 596 20.52 -17.33 -38.26
N ALA A 597 20.45 -18.43 -39.02
CA ALA A 597 21.52 -18.95 -39.84
C ALA A 597 20.98 -19.56 -41.14
N ASP A 598 21.79 -19.55 -42.20
CA ASP A 598 21.39 -20.06 -43.52
C ASP A 598 21.57 -21.57 -43.70
N ALA A 599 22.47 -22.18 -42.92
CA ALA A 599 22.73 -23.62 -42.97
C ALA A 599 21.67 -24.40 -42.18
N ALA A 600 21.18 -25.51 -42.77
CA ALA A 600 20.32 -26.44 -42.06
C ALA A 600 21.14 -27.29 -41.07
N LEU A 601 20.57 -27.59 -39.90
CA LEU A 601 21.18 -28.49 -38.93
C LEU A 601 20.90 -29.94 -39.32
N ALA A 602 21.95 -30.71 -39.58
CA ALA A 602 21.82 -32.14 -39.81
C ALA A 602 21.29 -32.84 -38.54
N HIS A 603 20.59 -33.96 -38.73
CA HIS A 603 19.96 -34.69 -37.64
C HIS A 603 20.97 -35.09 -36.55
N ASP A 604 22.07 -35.73 -36.95
CA ASP A 604 23.09 -36.22 -36.01
C ASP A 604 23.81 -35.10 -35.27
N ASP A 605 24.02 -33.95 -35.92
CA ASP A 605 24.65 -32.78 -35.31
C ASP A 605 23.76 -32.16 -34.23
N LEU A 606 22.46 -32.03 -34.51
CA LEU A 606 21.50 -31.52 -33.53
C LEU A 606 21.37 -32.46 -32.33
N VAL A 607 21.36 -33.78 -32.57
CA VAL A 607 21.35 -34.79 -31.49
C VAL A 607 22.60 -34.68 -30.63
N ARG A 608 23.80 -34.66 -31.21
CA ARG A 608 25.07 -34.50 -30.46
C ARG A 608 25.10 -33.22 -29.66
N MET A 609 24.66 -32.12 -30.27
CA MET A 609 24.64 -30.80 -29.66
C MET A 609 23.71 -30.71 -28.45
N ILE A 610 22.49 -31.26 -28.56
CA ILE A 610 21.54 -31.26 -27.43
C ILE A 610 21.94 -32.29 -26.37
N TYR A 611 22.38 -33.49 -26.72
CA TYR A 611 22.75 -34.48 -25.70
C TYR A 611 23.92 -34.00 -24.85
N ALA A 612 24.84 -33.21 -25.40
CA ALA A 612 25.95 -32.62 -24.65
C ALA A 612 25.50 -31.71 -23.49
N THR A 613 24.32 -31.10 -23.57
CA THR A 613 23.79 -30.21 -22.52
C THR A 613 22.91 -30.91 -21.48
N LEU A 614 22.50 -32.15 -21.76
CA LEU A 614 21.66 -32.95 -20.86
C LEU A 614 22.52 -33.84 -19.94
N ASP A 615 22.07 -34.01 -18.70
CA ASP A 615 22.65 -34.97 -17.76
C ASP A 615 22.29 -36.43 -18.12
N PRO A 616 22.94 -37.45 -17.52
CA PRO A 616 22.64 -38.85 -17.84
C PRO A 616 21.19 -39.29 -17.64
N ALA A 617 20.49 -38.74 -16.64
CA ALA A 617 19.09 -39.08 -16.36
C ALA A 617 18.14 -38.44 -17.39
N GLN A 618 18.38 -37.19 -17.75
CA GLN A 618 17.68 -36.47 -18.81
C GLN A 618 17.86 -37.15 -20.18
N ARG A 619 19.08 -37.60 -20.50
CA ARG A 619 19.35 -38.37 -21.73
C ARG A 619 18.55 -39.67 -21.75
N ALA A 620 18.54 -40.42 -20.65
CA ALA A 620 17.78 -41.66 -20.55
C ALA A 620 16.27 -41.43 -20.71
N SER A 621 15.71 -40.34 -20.14
CA SER A 621 14.32 -39.94 -20.35
C SER A 621 14.01 -39.62 -21.82
N LEU A 622 14.90 -38.89 -22.50
CA LEU A 622 14.74 -38.54 -23.92
C LEU A 622 14.86 -39.76 -24.85
N ASP A 623 15.69 -40.74 -24.49
CA ASP A 623 15.81 -42.04 -25.17
C ASP A 623 14.55 -42.89 -24.95
N ALA A 624 13.95 -42.83 -23.77
CA ALA A 624 12.65 -43.43 -23.45
C ALA A 624 11.45 -42.69 -24.07
N ARG A 625 11.70 -41.72 -24.96
CA ARG A 625 10.69 -40.87 -25.64
C ARG A 625 9.88 -39.98 -24.72
N VAL A 626 10.46 -39.54 -23.61
CA VAL A 626 9.90 -38.52 -22.71
C VAL A 626 10.53 -37.17 -23.06
N GLU A 627 9.72 -36.11 -23.13
CA GLU A 627 10.19 -34.75 -23.33
C GLU A 627 10.99 -34.26 -22.11
N VAL A 628 11.96 -33.37 -22.34
CA VAL A 628 12.86 -32.89 -21.28
C VAL A 628 12.85 -31.37 -21.22
N ASP A 629 12.45 -30.85 -20.06
CA ASP A 629 12.64 -29.45 -19.66
C ASP A 629 13.89 -29.33 -18.77
N TYR A 630 14.73 -28.33 -19.02
CA TYR A 630 15.92 -28.07 -18.22
C TYR A 630 16.42 -26.63 -18.36
N SER A 631 17.31 -26.21 -17.46
CA SER A 631 17.99 -24.91 -17.53
C SER A 631 19.40 -25.05 -18.10
N HIS A 632 19.76 -24.17 -19.03
CA HIS A 632 21.08 -24.09 -19.62
C HIS A 632 21.69 -22.70 -19.36
N GLN A 633 22.96 -22.66 -18.95
CA GLN A 633 23.67 -21.42 -18.66
C GLN A 633 24.88 -21.26 -19.57
N VAL A 634 24.93 -20.15 -20.30
CA VAL A 634 26.12 -19.71 -21.03
C VAL A 634 26.98 -18.90 -20.05
N LYS A 635 27.78 -19.60 -19.24
CA LYS A 635 28.54 -19.01 -18.12
C LYS A 635 29.40 -17.82 -18.54
N SER A 636 30.02 -17.89 -19.72
CA SER A 636 30.87 -16.84 -20.27
C SER A 636 30.15 -15.51 -20.52
N HIS A 637 28.83 -15.54 -20.69
CA HIS A 637 28.02 -14.34 -20.98
C HIS A 637 27.00 -14.03 -19.87
N GLY A 638 27.03 -14.78 -18.76
CA GLY A 638 26.05 -14.64 -17.68
C GLY A 638 24.60 -14.88 -18.12
N LEU A 639 24.38 -15.57 -19.25
CA LEU A 639 23.05 -15.79 -19.80
C LEU A 639 22.48 -17.11 -19.29
N ARG A 640 21.20 -17.10 -18.90
CA ARG A 640 20.44 -18.29 -18.54
C ARG A 640 19.32 -18.49 -19.55
N PHE A 641 19.10 -19.74 -19.95
CA PHE A 641 18.04 -20.14 -20.88
C PHE A 641 17.26 -21.31 -20.29
N ARG A 642 15.95 -21.32 -20.51
CA ARG A 642 15.09 -22.49 -20.33
C ARG A 642 15.05 -23.27 -21.64
N GLY A 643 15.52 -24.50 -21.64
CA GLY A 643 15.46 -25.42 -22.77
C GLY A 643 14.31 -26.42 -22.62
N ASN A 644 13.57 -26.64 -23.71
CA ASN A 644 12.64 -27.76 -23.86
C ASN A 644 13.08 -28.60 -25.07
N VAL A 645 13.21 -29.91 -24.89
CA VAL A 645 13.68 -30.85 -25.91
C VAL A 645 12.64 -31.95 -26.10
N PHE A 646 12.28 -32.18 -27.36
CA PHE A 646 11.24 -33.15 -27.73
C PHE A 646 11.53 -33.78 -29.10
N ARG A 647 10.81 -34.85 -29.42
CA ARG A 647 10.90 -35.52 -30.73
C ARG A 647 9.68 -35.18 -31.58
N GLN A 648 9.91 -35.01 -32.88
CA GLN A 648 8.88 -34.77 -33.89
C GLN A 648 9.11 -35.67 -35.11
N LEU A 649 8.26 -35.55 -36.13
CA LEU A 649 8.30 -36.37 -37.34
C LEU A 649 9.70 -36.41 -38.00
N THR A 650 10.41 -35.28 -38.04
CA THR A 650 11.72 -35.16 -38.70
C THR A 650 12.92 -35.45 -37.77
N GLY A 651 12.69 -35.84 -36.51
CA GLY A 651 13.74 -36.11 -35.54
C GLY A 651 13.65 -35.25 -34.28
N LEU A 652 14.81 -34.87 -33.73
CA LEU A 652 14.90 -34.11 -32.49
C LEU A 652 14.64 -32.62 -32.75
N ALA A 653 13.97 -31.95 -31.81
CA ALA A 653 13.74 -30.51 -31.79
C ALA A 653 14.01 -29.95 -30.39
N ALA A 654 14.39 -28.67 -30.34
CA ALA A 654 14.60 -27.97 -29.08
C ALA A 654 14.19 -26.51 -29.18
N VAL A 655 13.65 -25.96 -28.09
CA VAL A 655 13.31 -24.55 -27.94
C VAL A 655 14.03 -24.01 -26.71
N TYR A 656 14.77 -22.91 -26.85
CA TYR A 656 15.44 -22.23 -25.75
C TYR A 656 14.89 -20.83 -25.56
N ARG A 657 14.33 -20.53 -24.39
CA ARG A 657 13.86 -19.20 -24.01
C ARG A 657 14.87 -18.53 -23.11
N ILE A 658 15.17 -17.25 -23.34
CA ILE A 658 16.06 -16.49 -22.48
C ILE A 658 15.41 -16.14 -21.13
N VAL A 659 16.15 -16.31 -20.04
CA VAL A 659 15.76 -15.93 -18.67
C VAL A 659 16.43 -14.61 -18.33
N ARG A 660 15.63 -13.58 -18.03
CA ARG A 660 16.14 -12.22 -17.77
C ARG A 660 16.54 -12.05 -16.30
N SER A 661 17.55 -11.20 -16.06
CA SER A 661 17.95 -10.79 -14.71
C SER A 661 17.21 -9.51 -14.31
N GLY A 662 16.72 -9.47 -13.06
CA GLY A 662 15.99 -8.34 -12.51
C GLY A 662 14.50 -8.32 -12.86
N ALA A 663 13.69 -7.82 -11.94
CA ALA A 663 12.26 -7.61 -12.13
C ALA A 663 11.96 -6.15 -12.51
N LEU A 664 10.87 -5.94 -13.24
CA LEU A 664 10.31 -4.60 -13.46
C LEU A 664 9.82 -4.02 -12.13
N ALA A 665 9.84 -2.69 -11.99
CA ALA A 665 9.25 -2.06 -10.81
C ALA A 665 7.71 -2.22 -10.82
N LEU A 666 7.10 -2.42 -9.65
CA LEU A 666 5.64 -2.54 -9.52
C LEU A 666 4.88 -1.38 -10.20
N ASP A 667 5.42 -0.17 -10.07
CA ASP A 667 4.85 1.08 -10.60
C ASP A 667 4.84 1.10 -12.14
N GLU A 668 5.77 0.38 -12.78
CA GLU A 668 5.89 0.29 -14.24
C GLU A 668 4.91 -0.73 -14.84
N LEU A 669 4.34 -1.64 -14.03
CA LEU A 669 3.44 -2.69 -14.52
C LEU A 669 2.00 -2.22 -14.77
N GLY A 670 1.63 -1.04 -14.25
CA GLY A 670 0.24 -0.56 -14.31
C GLY A 670 -0.74 -1.33 -13.42
N VAL A 671 -0.25 -1.95 -12.34
CA VAL A 671 -1.11 -2.54 -11.30
C VAL A 671 -1.68 -1.46 -10.37
N PRO A 672 -2.89 -1.62 -9.81
CA PRO A 672 -3.45 -0.68 -8.84
C PRO A 672 -2.61 -0.57 -7.57
N GLU A 673 -2.67 0.59 -6.90
CA GLU A 673 -1.92 0.86 -5.66
C GLU A 673 -2.23 -0.16 -4.54
N SER A 674 -3.46 -0.71 -4.52
CA SER A 674 -3.84 -1.76 -3.56
C SER A 674 -2.95 -3.01 -3.66
N VAL A 675 -2.41 -3.31 -4.84
CA VAL A 675 -1.50 -4.46 -5.07
C VAL A 675 -0.14 -4.26 -4.40
N LYS A 676 0.38 -3.02 -4.36
CA LYS A 676 1.66 -2.74 -3.67
C LYS A 676 1.57 -3.05 -2.17
N GLY A 677 0.40 -2.78 -1.58
CA GLY A 677 0.11 -3.10 -0.18
C GLY A 677 0.31 -4.59 0.15
N PHE A 678 0.20 -5.50 -0.83
CA PHE A 678 0.38 -6.93 -0.60
C PHE A 678 1.81 -7.32 -0.23
N ALA A 679 2.81 -6.53 -0.63
CA ALA A 679 4.20 -6.72 -0.21
C ALA A 679 4.42 -6.46 1.29
N HIS A 680 3.53 -5.69 1.93
CA HIS A 680 3.62 -5.34 3.36
C HIS A 680 2.81 -6.27 4.27
N LEU A 681 2.11 -7.26 3.69
CA LEU A 681 1.39 -8.25 4.47
C LEU A 681 2.37 -9.03 5.38
N ARG A 682 1.88 -9.38 6.58
CA ARG A 682 2.66 -10.18 7.54
C ARG A 682 2.58 -11.67 7.23
N ASN A 683 1.41 -12.13 6.81
CA ASN A 683 1.12 -13.53 6.52
C ASN A 683 -0.12 -13.67 5.63
N GLY A 684 -0.36 -14.89 5.17
CA GLY A 684 -1.54 -15.28 4.42
C GLY A 684 -1.22 -15.62 2.96
N LEU A 685 -2.27 -15.91 2.19
CA LEU A 685 -2.16 -16.38 0.81
C LEU A 685 -2.55 -15.27 -0.18
N VAL A 686 -1.64 -14.96 -1.12
CA VAL A 686 -1.87 -14.04 -2.24
C VAL A 686 -1.71 -14.79 -3.56
N LEU A 687 -2.72 -14.71 -4.41
CA LEU A 687 -2.77 -15.46 -5.67
C LEU A 687 -2.80 -14.55 -6.88
N VAL A 688 -2.05 -14.93 -7.92
CA VAL A 688 -2.10 -14.28 -9.23
C VAL A 688 -2.64 -15.26 -10.27
N GLY A 689 -3.85 -14.99 -10.74
CA GLY A 689 -4.58 -15.71 -11.77
C GLY A 689 -4.46 -15.06 -13.16
N GLY A 690 -4.82 -15.84 -14.17
CA GLY A 690 -4.86 -15.42 -15.58
C GLY A 690 -4.35 -16.49 -16.53
N PRO A 691 -4.59 -16.37 -17.84
CA PRO A 691 -4.12 -17.35 -18.82
C PRO A 691 -2.59 -17.32 -18.97
N THR A 692 -2.03 -18.28 -19.70
CA THR A 692 -0.60 -18.28 -20.04
C THR A 692 -0.23 -16.99 -20.78
N GLY A 693 0.87 -16.35 -20.36
CA GLY A 693 1.35 -15.11 -20.96
C GLY A 693 0.59 -13.84 -20.53
N SER A 694 -0.21 -13.88 -19.46
CA SER A 694 -0.91 -12.70 -18.92
C SER A 694 -0.07 -11.80 -17.99
N GLY A 695 1.22 -12.11 -17.78
CA GLY A 695 2.10 -11.33 -16.90
C GLY A 695 2.13 -11.77 -15.43
N LYS A 696 1.59 -12.96 -15.10
CA LYS A 696 1.56 -13.50 -13.73
C LYS A 696 2.94 -13.53 -13.06
N SER A 697 3.89 -14.22 -13.71
CA SER A 697 5.26 -14.34 -13.19
C SER A 697 5.94 -12.98 -13.09
N THR A 698 5.68 -12.06 -14.02
CA THR A 698 6.20 -10.69 -13.99
C THR A 698 5.68 -9.91 -12.79
N THR A 699 4.40 -10.03 -12.47
CA THR A 699 3.80 -9.37 -11.30
C THR A 699 4.33 -9.95 -10.00
N LEU A 700 4.46 -11.28 -9.90
CA LEU A 700 5.04 -11.92 -8.72
C LEU A 700 6.51 -11.57 -8.55
N ALA A 701 7.30 -11.56 -9.62
CA ALA A 701 8.69 -11.12 -9.58
C ALA A 701 8.79 -9.68 -9.08
N ALA A 702 7.93 -8.75 -9.55
CA ALA A 702 7.92 -7.38 -9.07
C ALA A 702 7.52 -7.25 -7.59
N LEU A 703 6.55 -8.05 -7.12
CA LEU A 703 6.18 -8.11 -5.70
C LEU A 703 7.33 -8.63 -4.83
N ILE A 704 7.95 -9.74 -5.22
CA ILE A 704 9.09 -10.32 -4.51
C ILE A 704 10.28 -9.36 -4.50
N ASP A 705 10.58 -8.72 -5.62
CA ASP A 705 11.66 -7.74 -5.72
C ASP A 705 11.38 -6.49 -4.85
N HIS A 706 10.12 -6.06 -4.75
CA HIS A 706 9.72 -4.99 -3.84
C HIS A 706 9.89 -5.39 -2.37
N ILE A 707 9.54 -6.62 -1.98
CA ILE A 707 9.82 -7.14 -0.62
C ILE A 707 11.33 -7.16 -0.38
N ASN A 708 12.10 -7.66 -1.34
CA ASN A 708 13.56 -7.77 -1.27
C ASN A 708 14.27 -6.42 -1.10
N ARG A 709 13.77 -5.37 -1.75
CA ARG A 709 14.27 -3.99 -1.67
C ARG A 709 13.89 -3.26 -0.39
N ASN A 710 12.75 -3.57 0.21
CA ASN A 710 12.15 -2.73 1.25
C ASN A 710 12.08 -3.39 2.63
N THR A 711 12.29 -4.71 2.72
CA THR A 711 12.20 -5.47 3.97
C THR A 711 13.41 -6.35 4.19
N SER A 712 13.60 -6.82 5.42
CA SER A 712 14.64 -7.78 5.79
C SER A 712 13.97 -9.09 6.18
N ARG A 713 13.68 -9.91 5.17
CA ARG A 713 12.98 -11.20 5.27
C ARG A 713 13.79 -12.32 4.63
N HIS A 714 13.50 -13.56 4.98
CA HIS A 714 13.95 -14.73 4.24
C HIS A 714 12.89 -15.13 3.21
N ILE A 715 13.25 -15.04 1.93
CA ILE A 715 12.39 -15.35 0.79
C ILE A 715 12.86 -16.66 0.17
N VAL A 716 11.96 -17.64 0.08
CA VAL A 716 12.20 -18.91 -0.64
C VAL A 716 11.27 -19.01 -1.83
N THR A 717 11.81 -19.21 -3.03
CA THR A 717 10.99 -19.46 -4.23
C THR A 717 11.13 -20.91 -4.70
N LEU A 718 9.99 -21.51 -5.06
CA LEU A 718 9.88 -22.84 -5.63
C LEU A 718 9.24 -22.70 -7.01
N GLU A 719 10.04 -22.85 -8.06
CA GLU A 719 9.65 -22.50 -9.43
C GLU A 719 9.94 -23.66 -10.39
N ASP A 720 9.13 -23.77 -11.46
CA ASP A 720 9.25 -24.83 -12.46
C ASP A 720 9.07 -24.25 -13.87
N PRO A 721 10.14 -23.67 -14.44
CA PRO A 721 11.45 -23.33 -13.88
C PRO A 721 11.51 -21.88 -13.39
N ILE A 722 12.70 -21.43 -12.96
CA ILE A 722 12.91 -20.03 -12.53
C ILE A 722 12.80 -19.08 -13.74
N GLU A 723 11.86 -18.15 -13.68
CA GLU A 723 11.57 -17.20 -14.78
C GLU A 723 12.31 -15.85 -14.63
N THR A 724 12.65 -15.45 -13.41
CA THR A 724 13.37 -14.21 -13.11
C THR A 724 14.36 -14.44 -11.98
N VAL A 725 15.61 -14.02 -12.17
CA VAL A 725 16.64 -14.16 -11.14
C VAL A 725 16.64 -12.93 -10.24
N HIS A 726 16.49 -13.15 -8.93
CA HIS A 726 16.50 -12.13 -7.90
C HIS A 726 17.86 -12.11 -7.19
N VAL A 727 18.56 -10.98 -7.31
CA VAL A 727 19.79 -10.76 -6.54
C VAL A 727 19.42 -10.37 -5.11
N CYS A 728 20.10 -10.93 -4.12
CA CYS A 728 19.88 -10.57 -2.71
C CYS A 728 20.15 -9.08 -2.47
N GLN A 729 19.25 -8.42 -1.75
CA GLN A 729 19.38 -7.01 -1.37
C GLN A 729 19.25 -6.85 0.14
N ARG A 730 18.11 -6.33 0.63
CA ARG A 730 17.85 -6.26 2.09
C ARG A 730 17.31 -7.57 2.64
N SER A 731 16.71 -8.38 1.79
CA SER A 731 16.25 -9.74 2.11
C SER A 731 17.20 -10.79 1.55
N LEU A 732 17.22 -11.96 2.18
CA LEU A 732 17.88 -13.15 1.65
C LEU A 732 16.92 -13.85 0.70
N VAL A 733 17.34 -14.12 -0.54
CA VAL A 733 16.52 -14.77 -1.55
C VAL A 733 17.15 -16.11 -1.97
N ASN A 734 16.46 -17.20 -1.67
CA ASN A 734 16.83 -18.56 -2.07
C ASN A 734 15.84 -19.07 -3.12
N GLN A 735 16.25 -19.07 -4.39
CA GLN A 735 15.42 -19.60 -5.48
C GLN A 735 15.78 -21.07 -5.76
N ARG A 736 14.76 -21.92 -5.86
CA ARG A 736 14.92 -23.36 -6.09
C ARG A 736 14.06 -23.80 -7.26
N GLU A 737 14.71 -24.39 -8.25
CA GLU A 737 14.08 -24.93 -9.44
C GLU A 737 13.70 -26.40 -9.25
N ILE A 738 12.46 -26.74 -9.60
CA ILE A 738 11.99 -28.13 -9.62
C ILE A 738 12.70 -28.90 -10.74
N GLY A 739 13.15 -30.12 -10.45
CA GLY A 739 13.92 -30.96 -11.36
C GLY A 739 15.42 -30.69 -11.34
N THR A 740 15.85 -29.49 -10.97
CA THR A 740 17.28 -29.10 -10.89
C THR A 740 17.79 -29.04 -9.45
N ASP A 741 17.21 -28.18 -8.61
CA ASP A 741 17.64 -27.96 -7.21
C ASP A 741 16.86 -28.81 -6.20
N THR A 742 15.72 -29.33 -6.62
CA THR A 742 14.85 -30.20 -5.81
C THR A 742 14.03 -31.12 -6.72
N ALA A 743 13.86 -32.38 -6.33
CA ALA A 743 13.27 -33.39 -7.20
C ALA A 743 11.79 -33.13 -7.57
N SER A 744 11.01 -32.52 -6.67
CA SER A 744 9.59 -32.27 -6.88
C SER A 744 9.05 -31.18 -5.97
N PHE A 745 7.90 -30.60 -6.33
CA PHE A 745 7.18 -29.66 -5.45
C PHE A 745 6.93 -30.26 -4.05
N PRO A 746 6.32 -31.45 -3.87
CA PRO A 746 6.08 -32.00 -2.52
C PRO A 746 7.32 -32.10 -1.63
N THR A 747 8.46 -32.52 -2.21
CA THR A 747 9.74 -32.60 -1.48
C THR A 747 10.25 -31.22 -1.09
N ALA A 748 10.19 -30.27 -2.03
CA ALA A 748 10.60 -28.90 -1.81
C ALA A 748 9.78 -28.24 -0.70
N LEU A 749 8.46 -28.37 -0.77
CA LEU A 749 7.49 -27.80 0.17
C LEU A 749 7.76 -28.29 1.60
N ARG A 750 7.94 -29.61 1.82
CA ARG A 750 8.27 -30.17 3.15
C ARG A 750 9.57 -29.63 3.73
N SER A 751 10.60 -29.46 2.89
CA SER A 751 11.88 -28.92 3.34
C SER A 751 11.81 -27.43 3.65
N THR A 752 10.97 -26.68 2.92
CA THR A 752 10.88 -25.21 3.01
C THR A 752 10.42 -24.75 4.38
N LEU A 753 9.47 -25.42 5.04
CA LEU A 753 9.05 -25.07 6.41
C LEU A 753 10.15 -25.25 7.48
N ARG A 754 11.22 -25.99 7.17
CA ARG A 754 12.39 -26.15 8.05
C ARG A 754 13.56 -25.25 7.66
N GLN A 755 13.38 -24.41 6.64
CA GLN A 755 14.37 -23.45 6.19
C GLN A 755 14.14 -22.07 6.81
N ASP A 756 13.20 -21.94 7.76
CA ASP A 756 12.84 -20.68 8.41
C ASP A 756 12.51 -19.53 7.43
N PRO A 757 11.60 -19.74 6.45
CA PRO A 757 11.20 -18.69 5.52
C PRO A 757 10.20 -17.72 6.16
N ASP A 758 10.23 -16.46 5.78
CA ASP A 758 9.15 -15.50 6.06
C ASP A 758 8.16 -15.42 4.88
N VAL A 759 8.70 -15.49 3.65
CA VAL A 759 7.96 -15.38 2.40
C VAL A 759 8.24 -16.60 1.53
N ILE A 760 7.19 -17.22 1.02
CA ILE A 760 7.28 -18.39 0.15
C ILE A 760 6.58 -18.09 -1.17
N LEU A 761 7.32 -18.13 -2.28
CA LEU A 761 6.74 -18.14 -3.62
C LEU A 761 6.62 -19.59 -4.09
N VAL A 762 5.39 -20.03 -4.34
CA VAL A 762 5.09 -21.33 -4.95
C VAL A 762 4.62 -21.08 -6.36
N GLY A 763 5.38 -21.54 -7.36
CA GLY A 763 5.15 -21.30 -8.78
C GLY A 763 3.69 -21.48 -9.22
N GLU A 764 3.31 -22.65 -9.73
CA GLU A 764 1.94 -22.92 -10.13
C GLU A 764 1.24 -23.90 -9.18
N MET A 765 0.07 -23.50 -8.66
CA MET A 765 -0.76 -24.32 -7.81
C MET A 765 -1.71 -25.18 -8.65
N ARG A 766 -1.19 -26.31 -9.15
CA ARG A 766 -1.96 -27.29 -9.94
C ARG A 766 -2.65 -28.33 -9.09
N ASP A 767 -1.90 -28.92 -8.17
CA ASP A 767 -2.26 -30.18 -7.54
C ASP A 767 -2.62 -30.00 -6.06
N LEU A 768 -3.27 -31.03 -5.50
CA LEU A 768 -3.72 -31.06 -4.10
C LEU A 768 -2.59 -30.78 -3.12
N ASP A 769 -1.41 -31.38 -3.33
CA ASP A 769 -0.28 -31.24 -2.41
C ASP A 769 0.25 -29.79 -2.37
N THR A 770 0.36 -29.16 -3.54
CA THR A 770 0.86 -27.78 -3.67
C THR A 770 -0.13 -26.78 -3.07
N ILE A 771 -1.42 -26.94 -3.36
CA ILE A 771 -2.48 -26.07 -2.80
C ILE A 771 -2.60 -26.29 -1.28
N GLY A 772 -2.59 -27.55 -0.83
CA GLY A 772 -2.67 -27.90 0.59
C GLY A 772 -1.51 -27.33 1.39
N PHE A 773 -0.29 -27.37 0.84
CA PHE A 773 0.86 -26.71 1.44
C PHE A 773 0.67 -25.19 1.52
N ALA A 774 0.27 -24.54 0.43
CA ALA A 774 0.14 -23.09 0.40
C ALA A 774 -0.85 -22.58 1.46
N VAL A 775 -1.97 -23.28 1.63
CA VAL A 775 -2.97 -22.98 2.67
C VAL A 775 -2.38 -23.22 4.07
N ALA A 776 -1.70 -24.34 4.31
CA ALA A 776 -1.10 -24.64 5.63
C ALA A 776 0.06 -23.71 6.01
N ALA A 777 0.90 -23.34 5.05
CA ALA A 777 1.99 -22.38 5.25
C ALA A 777 1.45 -20.99 5.58
N ALA A 778 0.39 -20.56 4.87
CA ALA A 778 -0.31 -19.32 5.17
C ALA A 778 -0.96 -19.32 6.56
N GLU A 779 -1.55 -20.45 6.98
CA GLU A 779 -2.14 -20.63 8.33
C GLU A 779 -1.09 -20.56 9.44
N THR A 780 0.11 -21.09 9.19
CA THR A 780 1.23 -21.09 10.15
C THR A 780 2.00 -19.77 10.21
N GLY A 781 1.49 -18.72 9.57
CA GLY A 781 2.02 -17.36 9.71
C GLY A 781 3.01 -16.93 8.62
N HIS A 782 3.17 -17.70 7.55
CA HIS A 782 4.01 -17.33 6.40
C HIS A 782 3.22 -16.46 5.41
N LEU A 783 3.91 -15.60 4.67
CA LEU A 783 3.33 -14.94 3.50
C LEU A 783 3.59 -15.79 2.26
N VAL A 784 2.52 -16.33 1.67
CA VAL A 784 2.62 -17.26 0.53
C VAL A 784 2.08 -16.58 -0.73
N PHE A 785 2.90 -16.58 -1.76
CA PHE A 785 2.54 -16.15 -3.11
C PHE A 785 2.43 -17.36 -4.04
N GLY A 786 1.55 -17.30 -5.02
CA GLY A 786 1.64 -18.22 -6.16
C GLY A 786 0.63 -17.98 -7.26
N THR A 787 0.74 -18.80 -8.31
CA THR A 787 -0.06 -18.63 -9.53
C THR A 787 -1.13 -19.70 -9.72
N VAL A 788 -2.20 -19.29 -10.39
CA VAL A 788 -3.28 -20.14 -10.90
C VAL A 788 -3.61 -19.72 -12.35
N HIS A 789 -4.26 -20.59 -13.12
CA HIS A 789 -4.71 -20.28 -14.51
C HIS A 789 -6.17 -19.84 -14.61
N THR A 790 -6.82 -19.61 -13.48
CA THR A 790 -8.20 -19.12 -13.43
C THR A 790 -8.26 -17.65 -13.83
N VAL A 791 -9.31 -17.28 -14.55
CA VAL A 791 -9.46 -15.95 -15.17
C VAL A 791 -10.31 -14.99 -14.33
N SER A 792 -10.96 -15.49 -13.29
CA SER A 792 -11.77 -14.69 -12.37
C SER A 792 -11.58 -15.12 -10.91
N VAL A 793 -11.94 -14.23 -9.98
CA VAL A 793 -11.74 -14.47 -8.54
C VAL A 793 -12.61 -15.60 -7.99
N ASP A 794 -13.85 -15.74 -8.45
CA ASP A 794 -14.79 -16.79 -8.03
C ASP A 794 -14.33 -18.17 -8.50
N THR A 795 -13.96 -18.28 -9.78
CA THR A 795 -13.42 -19.53 -10.35
C THR A 795 -12.08 -19.91 -9.71
N THR A 796 -11.30 -18.94 -9.26
CA THR A 796 -10.07 -19.18 -8.50
C THR A 796 -10.35 -19.89 -7.18
N VAL A 797 -11.30 -19.38 -6.39
CA VAL A 797 -11.68 -20.02 -5.11
C VAL A 797 -12.25 -21.42 -5.36
N ASP A 798 -13.13 -21.58 -6.35
CA ASP A 798 -13.72 -22.87 -6.70
C ASP A 798 -12.67 -23.89 -7.13
N ARG A 799 -11.64 -23.48 -7.89
CA ARG A 799 -10.53 -24.35 -8.27
C ARG A 799 -9.73 -24.82 -7.06
N LEU A 800 -9.40 -23.91 -6.14
CA LEU A 800 -8.64 -24.26 -4.92
C LEU A 800 -9.39 -25.28 -4.06
N LEU A 801 -10.71 -25.16 -3.96
CA LEU A 801 -11.54 -26.11 -3.23
C LEU A 801 -11.78 -27.41 -4.00
N GLY A 802 -11.88 -27.31 -5.33
CA GLY A 802 -12.24 -28.39 -6.24
C GLY A 802 -11.24 -29.55 -6.25
N VAL A 803 -9.95 -29.27 -6.03
CA VAL A 803 -8.90 -30.31 -5.99
C VAL A 803 -9.00 -31.23 -4.78
N PHE A 804 -9.68 -30.80 -3.70
CA PHE A 804 -9.81 -31.61 -2.50
C PHE A 804 -11.00 -32.57 -2.58
N PRO A 805 -10.89 -33.77 -1.98
CA PRO A 805 -12.01 -34.71 -1.85
C PRO A 805 -13.20 -34.07 -1.12
N PRO A 806 -14.46 -34.40 -1.47
CA PRO A 806 -15.65 -33.77 -0.89
C PRO A 806 -15.68 -33.73 0.64
N GLY A 807 -15.18 -34.78 1.31
CA GLY A 807 -15.12 -34.83 2.78
C GLY A 807 -14.16 -33.83 3.44
N LYS A 808 -13.14 -33.34 2.71
CA LYS A 808 -12.18 -32.34 3.22
C LYS A 808 -12.53 -30.90 2.83
N ARG A 809 -13.38 -30.70 1.81
CA ARG A 809 -13.72 -29.36 1.28
C ARG A 809 -14.25 -28.39 2.35
N PRO A 810 -15.15 -28.75 3.27
CA PRO A 810 -15.62 -27.81 4.30
C PRO A 810 -14.50 -27.29 5.21
N GLN A 811 -13.57 -28.17 5.58
CA GLN A 811 -12.41 -27.80 6.40
C GLN A 811 -11.48 -26.85 5.65
N ILE A 812 -11.08 -27.21 4.42
CA ILE A 812 -10.24 -26.35 3.58
C ILE A 812 -10.90 -25.00 3.32
N ARG A 813 -12.22 -24.98 3.11
CA ARG A 813 -12.98 -23.76 2.89
C ARG A 813 -12.96 -22.83 4.10
N SER A 814 -13.03 -23.39 5.32
CA SER A 814 -12.86 -22.59 6.55
C SER A 814 -11.44 -22.00 6.62
N MET A 815 -10.41 -22.83 6.44
CA MET A 815 -9.01 -22.38 6.48
C MET A 815 -8.71 -21.34 5.39
N LEU A 816 -9.20 -21.55 4.17
CA LEU A 816 -9.02 -20.62 3.06
C LEU A 816 -9.69 -19.27 3.35
N SER A 817 -10.86 -19.26 3.99
CA SER A 817 -11.54 -18.02 4.36
C SER A 817 -10.74 -17.16 5.36
N GLU A 818 -9.88 -17.77 6.15
CA GLU A 818 -9.06 -17.12 7.18
C GLU A 818 -7.65 -16.79 6.69
N THR A 819 -7.11 -17.59 5.77
CA THR A 819 -5.73 -17.47 5.27
C THR A 819 -5.61 -16.67 3.98
N LEU A 820 -6.62 -16.68 3.11
CA LEU A 820 -6.64 -15.88 1.89
C LEU A 820 -6.54 -14.38 2.24
N ARG A 821 -5.70 -13.65 1.52
CA ARG A 821 -5.54 -12.19 1.66
C ARG A 821 -6.00 -11.47 0.40
N ALA A 822 -5.56 -11.94 -0.76
CA ALA A 822 -5.94 -11.33 -2.03
C ALA A 822 -5.86 -12.30 -3.21
N ILE A 823 -6.66 -12.01 -4.25
CA ILE A 823 -6.59 -12.66 -5.56
C ILE A 823 -6.51 -11.57 -6.62
N ILE A 824 -5.56 -11.70 -7.55
CA ILE A 824 -5.37 -10.80 -8.69
C ILE A 824 -5.55 -11.62 -9.97
N CYS A 825 -6.56 -11.34 -10.79
CA CYS A 825 -6.73 -12.00 -12.09
C CYS A 825 -6.33 -11.05 -13.23
N GLN A 826 -5.49 -11.50 -14.15
CA GLN A 826 -4.80 -10.64 -15.12
C GLN A 826 -5.07 -11.01 -16.58
N HIS A 827 -5.16 -10.00 -17.44
CA HIS A 827 -5.14 -10.10 -18.90
C HIS A 827 -4.19 -9.06 -19.51
N LEU A 828 -3.45 -9.44 -20.55
CA LEU A 828 -2.73 -8.49 -21.39
C LEU A 828 -3.54 -8.24 -22.67
N LEU A 829 -3.86 -6.98 -22.89
CA LEU A 829 -4.65 -6.48 -24.03
C LEU A 829 -3.71 -5.83 -25.04
N ARG A 830 -4.09 -5.82 -26.31
CA ARG A 830 -3.39 -5.00 -27.32
C ARG A 830 -3.63 -3.52 -27.03
N ALA A 831 -2.55 -2.74 -26.95
CA ALA A 831 -2.65 -1.29 -26.77
C ALA A 831 -3.12 -0.60 -28.06
N LYS A 832 -3.74 0.59 -27.90
CA LYS A 832 -4.10 1.46 -29.02
C LYS A 832 -2.89 2.23 -29.57
N GLU A 833 -1.95 2.62 -28.71
CA GLU A 833 -0.73 3.34 -29.08
C GLU A 833 0.43 2.39 -29.42
N PRO A 834 1.31 2.75 -30.38
CA PRO A 834 2.41 1.88 -30.82
C PRO A 834 3.64 1.86 -29.90
N THR A 835 3.73 2.74 -28.91
CA THR A 835 4.87 2.89 -27.99
C THR A 835 4.96 1.79 -26.94
N ASP A 836 3.82 1.25 -26.49
CA ASP A 836 3.73 0.09 -25.60
C ASP A 836 2.79 -0.94 -26.23
N PRO A 837 3.27 -2.12 -26.68
CA PRO A 837 2.43 -3.04 -27.46
C PRO A 837 1.29 -3.69 -26.66
N ARG A 838 1.34 -3.69 -25.32
CA ARG A 838 0.35 -4.39 -24.48
C ARG A 838 0.02 -3.65 -23.18
N VAL A 839 -1.25 -3.64 -22.82
CA VAL A 839 -1.76 -3.00 -21.58
C VAL A 839 -2.29 -4.07 -20.62
N LEU A 840 -1.97 -3.94 -19.34
CA LEU A 840 -2.45 -4.84 -18.30
C LEU A 840 -3.86 -4.44 -17.83
N ALA A 841 -4.79 -5.40 -17.87
CA ALA A 841 -6.08 -5.32 -17.18
C ALA A 841 -6.08 -6.32 -16.02
N VAL A 842 -6.59 -5.86 -14.87
CA VAL A 842 -6.63 -6.64 -13.63
C VAL A 842 -7.96 -6.53 -12.91
N GLU A 843 -8.38 -7.66 -12.35
CA GLU A 843 -9.40 -7.81 -11.32
C GLU A 843 -8.71 -8.08 -9.99
N VAL A 844 -9.13 -7.42 -8.91
CA VAL A 844 -8.48 -7.47 -7.60
C VAL A 844 -9.54 -7.71 -6.52
N LEU A 845 -9.45 -8.86 -5.85
CA LEU A 845 -10.21 -9.19 -4.65
C LEU A 845 -9.30 -9.06 -3.43
N ILE A 846 -9.79 -8.38 -2.38
CA ILE A 846 -9.18 -8.38 -1.05
C ILE A 846 -10.12 -9.13 -0.12
N ASN A 847 -9.60 -10.09 0.65
CA ASN A 847 -10.42 -10.92 1.52
C ASN A 847 -10.77 -10.19 2.82
N ASP A 848 -11.90 -9.48 2.83
CA ASP A 848 -12.49 -8.88 4.03
C ASP A 848 -13.50 -9.82 4.72
N ASP A 849 -14.12 -9.38 5.82
CA ASP A 849 -15.09 -10.21 6.57
C ASP A 849 -16.28 -10.68 5.72
N ALA A 850 -16.71 -9.88 4.73
CA ALA A 850 -17.82 -10.22 3.85
C ALA A 850 -17.39 -11.32 2.87
N VAL A 851 -16.22 -11.17 2.23
CA VAL A 851 -15.64 -12.17 1.33
C VAL A 851 -15.37 -13.48 2.08
N ALA A 852 -14.75 -13.41 3.26
CA ALA A 852 -14.46 -14.59 4.07
C ALA A 852 -15.74 -15.36 4.46
N ASN A 853 -16.82 -14.64 4.78
CA ASN A 853 -18.12 -15.25 5.08
C ASN A 853 -18.77 -15.91 3.85
N LEU A 854 -18.64 -15.31 2.65
CA LEU A 854 -19.12 -15.92 1.40
C LEU A 854 -18.34 -17.20 1.07
N ILE A 855 -17.02 -17.19 1.25
CA ILE A 855 -16.18 -18.38 1.10
C ILE A 855 -16.65 -19.46 2.09
N ARG A 856 -16.76 -19.16 3.40
CA ARG A 856 -17.22 -20.15 4.41
C ARG A 856 -18.57 -20.80 4.06
N LYS A 857 -19.50 -20.00 3.54
CA LYS A 857 -20.88 -20.41 3.22
C LYS A 857 -21.06 -21.04 1.85
N ASP A 858 -19.98 -21.26 1.09
CA ASP A 858 -20.04 -21.84 -0.25
C ASP A 858 -20.83 -20.97 -1.25
N LYS A 859 -20.69 -19.64 -1.13
CA LYS A 859 -21.39 -18.64 -1.96
C LYS A 859 -20.42 -17.84 -2.83
N CYS A 860 -19.37 -18.48 -3.35
CA CYS A 860 -18.32 -17.85 -4.14
C CYS A 860 -18.85 -17.18 -5.42
N PHE A 861 -19.94 -17.68 -6.00
CA PHE A 861 -20.63 -17.07 -7.14
C PHE A 861 -21.16 -15.63 -6.88
N GLN A 862 -21.21 -15.19 -5.61
CA GLN A 862 -21.61 -13.83 -5.23
C GLN A 862 -20.42 -12.84 -5.14
N LEU A 863 -19.18 -13.32 -5.23
CA LEU A 863 -17.98 -12.49 -5.15
C LEU A 863 -17.91 -11.38 -6.23
N PRO A 864 -18.33 -11.60 -7.49
CA PRO A 864 -18.33 -10.53 -8.49
C PRO A 864 -19.18 -9.30 -8.09
N THR A 865 -20.29 -9.51 -7.40
CA THR A 865 -21.13 -8.42 -6.88
C THR A 865 -20.44 -7.64 -5.77
N VAL A 866 -19.66 -8.31 -4.93
CA VAL A 866 -18.87 -7.66 -3.87
C VAL A 866 -17.77 -6.78 -4.46
N LEU A 867 -17.06 -7.27 -5.49
CA LEU A 867 -16.04 -6.48 -6.19
C LEU A 867 -16.57 -5.14 -6.71
N THR A 868 -17.80 -5.14 -7.22
CA THR A 868 -18.44 -3.94 -7.78
C THR A 868 -18.81 -2.92 -6.70
N THR A 869 -19.09 -3.37 -5.48
CA THR A 869 -19.59 -2.53 -4.38
C THR A 869 -18.49 -2.07 -3.41
N ALA A 870 -17.35 -2.76 -3.35
CA ALA A 870 -16.26 -2.51 -2.39
C ALA A 870 -15.02 -1.81 -2.99
N ARG A 871 -15.23 -0.88 -3.94
CA ARG A 871 -14.13 -0.16 -4.62
C ARG A 871 -13.31 0.72 -3.67
N ASP A 872 -13.97 1.31 -2.67
CA ASP A 872 -13.36 2.11 -1.60
C ASP A 872 -12.32 1.33 -0.77
N LYS A 873 -12.45 0.00 -0.71
CA LYS A 873 -11.49 -0.89 -0.05
C LYS A 873 -10.33 -1.34 -0.94
N GLY A 874 -10.23 -0.80 -2.17
CA GLY A 874 -9.21 -1.16 -3.14
C GLY A 874 -9.51 -2.41 -3.96
N MET A 875 -10.75 -2.92 -3.91
CA MET A 875 -11.22 -3.99 -4.80
C MET A 875 -11.57 -3.43 -6.17
N GLN A 876 -11.48 -4.28 -7.20
CA GLN A 876 -11.72 -3.87 -8.58
C GLN A 876 -12.22 -5.04 -9.41
N SER A 877 -13.33 -4.86 -10.14
CA SER A 877 -13.81 -5.86 -11.11
C SER A 877 -13.08 -5.75 -12.46
N MET A 878 -12.96 -6.86 -13.18
CA MET A 878 -12.34 -6.88 -14.52
C MET A 878 -13.03 -5.92 -15.48
N ASP A 879 -14.36 -6.01 -15.58
CA ASP A 879 -15.16 -5.22 -16.51
C ASP A 879 -15.06 -3.72 -16.23
N GLN A 880 -15.04 -3.31 -14.95
CA GLN A 880 -14.87 -1.90 -14.61
C GLN A 880 -13.50 -1.38 -15.03
N HIS A 881 -12.44 -2.17 -14.83
CA HIS A 881 -11.10 -1.77 -15.24
C HIS A 881 -10.96 -1.70 -16.77
N LEU A 882 -11.56 -2.64 -17.49
CA LEU A 882 -11.66 -2.62 -18.95
C LEU A 882 -12.36 -1.35 -19.45
N VAL A 883 -13.47 -0.93 -18.83
CA VAL A 883 -14.16 0.33 -19.14
C VAL A 883 -13.24 1.53 -18.88
N ASP A 884 -12.53 1.55 -17.76
CA ASP A 884 -11.61 2.64 -17.39
C ASP A 884 -10.45 2.75 -18.40
N LEU A 885 -9.90 1.62 -18.88
CA LEU A 885 -8.86 1.58 -19.91
C LEU A 885 -9.34 2.06 -21.29
N VAL A 886 -10.58 1.73 -21.68
CA VAL A 886 -11.20 2.23 -22.92
C VAL A 886 -11.43 3.74 -22.84
N ARG A 887 -11.95 4.23 -21.72
CA ARG A 887 -12.17 5.68 -21.49
C ARG A 887 -10.87 6.48 -21.47
N ALA A 888 -9.80 5.89 -20.94
CA ALA A 888 -8.46 6.46 -20.96
C ALA A 888 -7.79 6.38 -22.36
N GLY A 889 -8.45 5.79 -23.36
CA GLY A 889 -7.92 5.66 -24.72
C GLY A 889 -6.78 4.66 -24.89
N ARG A 890 -6.48 3.86 -23.86
CA ARG A 890 -5.35 2.91 -23.87
C ARG A 890 -5.63 1.64 -24.66
N VAL A 891 -6.90 1.22 -24.72
CA VAL A 891 -7.36 -0.01 -25.38
C VAL A 891 -8.59 0.31 -26.25
N SER A 892 -8.79 -0.40 -27.37
CA SER A 892 -9.98 -0.21 -28.20
C SER A 892 -11.22 -0.85 -27.55
N PRO A 893 -12.44 -0.30 -27.81
CA PRO A 893 -13.68 -0.92 -27.36
C PRO A 893 -13.81 -2.39 -27.79
N ASP A 894 -13.40 -2.73 -29.02
CA ASP A 894 -13.44 -4.10 -29.54
C ASP A 894 -12.54 -5.07 -28.76
N GLU A 895 -11.31 -4.65 -28.44
CA GLU A 895 -10.36 -5.47 -27.69
C GLU A 895 -10.84 -5.70 -26.25
N ALA A 896 -11.41 -4.65 -25.62
CA ALA A 896 -12.01 -4.75 -24.29
C ALA A 896 -13.25 -5.67 -24.28
N TYR A 897 -14.14 -5.54 -25.28
CA TYR A 897 -15.32 -6.39 -25.44
C TYR A 897 -14.98 -7.88 -25.54
N MET A 898 -13.86 -8.23 -26.19
CA MET A 898 -13.42 -9.61 -26.32
C MET A 898 -12.92 -10.24 -25.01
N LYS A 899 -12.58 -9.43 -24.00
CA LYS A 899 -12.10 -9.89 -22.68
C LYS A 899 -13.08 -9.63 -21.54
N ALA A 900 -14.18 -8.92 -21.79
CA ALA A 900 -15.21 -8.62 -20.81
C ALA A 900 -16.02 -9.87 -20.44
N ASN A 901 -16.41 -9.95 -19.16
CA ASN A 901 -17.34 -10.95 -18.66
C ASN A 901 -18.79 -10.55 -18.99
N ASP A 902 -19.19 -9.31 -18.68
CA ASP A 902 -20.48 -8.73 -19.06
C ASP A 902 -20.37 -7.90 -20.35
N LYS A 903 -20.61 -8.56 -21.48
CA LYS A 903 -20.58 -7.94 -22.81
C LYS A 903 -21.58 -6.80 -23.01
N ASN A 904 -22.68 -6.78 -22.24
CA ASN A 904 -23.71 -5.76 -22.39
C ASN A 904 -23.23 -4.37 -21.93
N GLN A 905 -22.24 -4.31 -21.02
CA GLN A 905 -21.68 -3.02 -20.59
C GLN A 905 -20.85 -2.34 -21.68
N PHE A 906 -20.37 -3.11 -22.66
CA PHE A 906 -19.46 -2.64 -23.71
C PHE A 906 -20.17 -2.37 -25.05
N SER A 907 -21.43 -2.80 -25.22
CA SER A 907 -22.20 -2.53 -26.45
C SER A 907 -22.39 -1.03 -26.69
N SER A 908 -22.71 -0.26 -25.64
CA SER A 908 -22.85 1.20 -25.71
C SER A 908 -21.55 1.93 -26.07
N LEU A 909 -20.38 1.38 -25.68
CA LEU A 909 -19.07 1.93 -26.01
C LEU A 909 -18.66 1.62 -27.46
N LEU A 910 -19.13 0.51 -28.03
CA LEU A 910 -18.92 0.13 -29.43
C LEU A 910 -19.74 1.00 -30.39
N GLU A 911 -20.97 1.36 -30.02
CA GLU A 911 -21.86 2.22 -30.82
C GLU A 911 -21.32 3.66 -30.95
N GLY A 912 -20.64 4.18 -29.93
CA GLY A 912 -20.02 5.51 -29.96
C GLY A 912 -18.81 5.63 -30.89
N SER A 913 -18.14 4.53 -31.22
CA SER A 913 -16.99 4.51 -32.16
C SER A 913 -17.38 4.40 -33.63
N ALA A 914 -18.66 4.18 -33.95
CA ALA A 914 -19.14 3.90 -35.32
C ALA A 914 -19.62 5.14 -36.11
N GLN A 915 -19.41 6.37 -35.63
CA GLN A 915 -19.69 7.59 -36.40
C GLN A 915 -18.40 8.25 -36.92
N PRO A 916 -18.12 8.22 -38.23
CA PRO A 916 -17.11 9.08 -38.84
C PRO A 916 -17.62 10.52 -38.82
N GLY A 917 -16.85 11.43 -38.22
CA GLY A 917 -17.21 12.83 -38.01
C GLY A 917 -17.61 13.56 -39.29
N ALA A 918 -18.84 14.05 -39.29
CA ALA A 918 -19.31 15.06 -40.22
C ALA A 918 -19.01 16.46 -39.65
N ASP A 919 -18.18 17.18 -40.40
CA ASP A 919 -18.25 18.60 -40.72
C ASP A 919 -17.88 19.67 -39.67
N SER A 920 -16.81 20.42 -39.99
CA SER A 920 -16.90 21.88 -40.05
C SER A 920 -15.84 22.43 -41.01
N GLY A 921 -16.26 22.69 -42.24
CA GLY A 921 -15.47 23.44 -43.21
C GLY A 921 -15.28 24.91 -42.81
N GLN A 922 -14.05 25.40 -42.97
CA GLN A 922 -13.82 26.78 -43.40
C GLN A 922 -12.87 26.79 -44.59
N ARG A 923 -13.36 27.43 -45.66
CA ARG A 923 -12.72 27.63 -46.95
C ARG A 923 -11.53 28.59 -46.85
N SER A 924 -10.43 28.26 -47.51
CA SER A 924 -9.78 29.19 -48.46
C SER A 924 -9.01 28.35 -49.48
N GLY A 925 -9.25 28.60 -50.77
CA GLY A 925 -8.85 27.71 -51.85
C GLY A 925 -7.57 28.14 -52.56
N ALA A 926 -7.01 27.22 -53.35
CA ALA A 926 -6.47 27.51 -54.67
C ALA A 926 -6.13 26.21 -55.42
N HIS A 927 -6.78 26.06 -56.58
CA HIS A 927 -6.23 25.60 -57.85
C HIS A 927 -5.79 24.14 -58.10
N ARG A 928 -6.57 23.54 -59.02
CA ARG A 928 -6.19 22.80 -60.23
C ARG A 928 -5.67 21.35 -60.08
N THR A 929 -6.56 20.42 -60.44
CA THR A 929 -6.23 19.20 -61.18
C THR A 929 -5.87 19.56 -62.65
N PRO A 930 -5.15 18.71 -63.40
CA PRO A 930 -5.77 17.51 -63.97
C PRO A 930 -4.91 16.23 -63.90
N ASN A 931 -5.61 15.09 -63.90
CA ASN A 931 -5.10 13.77 -64.27
C ASN A 931 -4.30 13.78 -65.58
N PRO A 932 -3.48 12.73 -65.80
CA PRO A 932 -3.87 11.77 -66.84
C PRO A 932 -3.72 10.30 -66.42
N THR A 933 -4.80 9.56 -66.72
CA THR A 933 -4.94 8.21 -67.34
C THR A 933 -3.86 7.10 -67.25
N PRO A 934 -4.30 5.83 -67.47
CA PRO A 934 -3.67 4.61 -66.94
C PRO A 934 -2.84 3.81 -67.95
N ASP A 935 -2.32 2.67 -67.46
CA ASP A 935 -1.68 1.53 -68.14
C ASP A 935 -0.24 1.71 -68.68
N ALA A 936 0.69 0.90 -68.15
CA ALA A 936 1.28 -0.22 -68.88
C ALA A 936 2.42 -0.90 -68.08
N ARG A 937 2.30 -2.22 -67.90
CA ARG A 937 3.34 -3.26 -67.85
C ARG A 937 4.81 -2.82 -67.73
N ALA A 938 5.45 -3.21 -66.62
CA ALA A 938 6.71 -3.99 -66.58
C ALA A 938 6.88 -4.56 -65.16
#